data_AF-D3BUF4-F1
#
_entry.id   AF-D3BUF4-F1
#
_cell.length_a   1.000
_cell.length_b   1.000
_cell.length_c   1.000
_cell.angle_alpha   90.00
_cell.angle_beta   90.00
_cell.angle_gamma   90.00
#
_symmetry.space_group_name_H-M   'P 1'
#
loop_
_entity.id
_entity.type
_entity.pdbx_description
1 polymer ?
#
loop_
_entity_poly.entity_id
_entity_poly.type
_entity_poly.pdbx_seq_one_letter_code
_entity_poly.pdbx_strand_id
1 'polypeptide(L)'
;MEFGIAPISKSQQCPISPNWRDPDPSPNPPPSPPLMTVVPSKTSSFCNVNQWSVWSPYGAPGTLSDASGFSNGVDVSGSILFAQKNWYPNNEYLVLNQPIPLLKAGVSHTFKFQFLLREVQQFGNTISNITLNFLPYFQTAVADPESQALGPVTNSKYSYTWKGYFNLTKNWMNLTHTFTPTTNIINSVMVVQFNLNSKTQVLGYYFKGSSLMVSQYPVVIPPNLPSYSELVKIPRPTNQIVPQNISNCPHHRGDLVHWHNPATWPGNIVPSPSTNITLPENSRVLISSCSLQPNAIYTKIEVPQSSELIFSDGFYEVHVRDIMVMGKLWIGSKDCRLNGNVTIVFHGAKSNLDTIHDKAGTKGMGISRMGFVSMHGKKYFNTWTRLAATAYPGDFIISLQDPVNWEVGQAVFITTSQIEDEFTHQNELLTIAAISQSGTLIQFTTPLCYYHYAGPEYQSEVGMLTRRITLMGAMDSEDENFGGHFMSMGEGQIAGVATNRMGQLNMMGRYPFHFHMAGTLKNSYITDCSVLNAYFRCYTIHGTNNVTVSENVAFNSLGHCFYLEDGVEENNTLSYNLAAYVHIIGEPASGSSQGGDYIEGTENRIQPADSTASGFYISNAFNRFIGNAASGGWAGFNLPNQYKPMALNRNVSMNPSERPFIQWEGNTAHSSGYFWDFGTTVYVGDFNNTKTFLSTGQCISHWGTEVEVVGYESHDCGRAGSLFGKAWLSNAIVNGQSGNPLSYDPQNYHRQGFMMYDTLVQTILTNINFRNFIHNPNNPPIDEDNVVFMSLTYSDLYKPQGISGVSNITYTNVSPNQILGHLAIDTGSSRYFNYIDWDGSSTLKYPNKTLVGSHVDWWNHDNNCKWNPNNMGVWVCSPKRPEIEIANLEIIIPGIIYYSGDYGFPAESVVGTFSLFGNGITDRRQLQVTKNPQVTGVSNMGWYLNLDQGSPVNHTVHVFQVPYGHWVIYSLSYPAGTTFNISTNHHRNSSFNQPVTQVNSLSALRLGNGLKYFFDQKNLFIKIVDISLTGAATEYYERGGVRVYNSNLPGEYFLGLEYNIVANCPPSTVAPLPEGGSVCTATNQLPYY
;
A
#
# COMPACT_ATOMS: atom_id res chain seq x y z
N MET A 1 25.06 -14.12 -2.14
CA MET A 1 25.99 -13.58 -3.16
C MET A 1 26.99 -12.69 -2.46
N GLU A 2 28.27 -13.02 -2.51
CA GLU A 2 29.32 -12.09 -2.07
C GLU A 2 29.69 -11.17 -3.24
N PHE A 3 29.85 -9.88 -2.97
CA PHE A 3 30.50 -8.94 -3.89
C PHE A 3 32.02 -9.18 -3.89
N GLY A 4 32.47 -10.42 -4.12
CA GLY A 4 33.87 -10.82 -4.00
C GLY A 4 34.51 -11.05 -5.36
N ILE A 5 35.54 -10.27 -5.70
CA ILE A 5 36.52 -10.64 -6.72
C ILE A 5 37.58 -11.53 -6.05
N ALA A 6 38.04 -12.57 -6.75
CA ALA A 6 39.14 -13.41 -6.28
C ALA A 6 40.37 -12.56 -5.90
N PRO A 7 40.98 -12.77 -4.71
CA PRO A 7 42.12 -12.00 -4.28
C PRO A 7 43.31 -12.23 -5.24
N ILE A 8 43.80 -11.15 -5.85
CA ILE A 8 45.03 -11.22 -6.63
C ILE A 8 46.18 -11.32 -5.64
N SER A 9 46.87 -12.46 -5.60
CA SER A 9 48.12 -12.59 -4.85
C SER A 9 49.15 -11.61 -5.43
N LYS A 10 49.63 -10.64 -4.64
CA LYS A 10 50.83 -9.89 -5.01
C LYS A 10 51.78 -9.77 -3.82
N SER A 11 52.93 -10.43 -3.97
CA SER A 11 54.13 -10.30 -3.14
C SER A 11 55.04 -9.16 -3.61
N GLN A 12 54.50 -8.14 -4.28
CA GLN A 12 55.31 -7.08 -4.89
C GLN A 12 55.43 -5.88 -3.95
N GLN A 13 56.67 -5.46 -3.68
CA GLN A 13 56.96 -4.25 -2.92
C GLN A 13 56.38 -3.03 -3.65
N CYS A 14 55.57 -2.21 -2.97
CA CYS A 14 54.95 -1.04 -3.59
C CYS A 14 55.99 0.02 -4.02
N PRO A 15 55.85 0.60 -5.22
CA PRO A 15 56.73 1.67 -5.66
C PRO A 15 56.52 2.97 -4.88
N ILE A 16 57.60 3.49 -4.28
CA ILE A 16 57.59 4.75 -3.50
C ILE A 16 57.82 6.01 -4.34
N SER A 17 57.95 5.89 -5.67
CA SER A 17 58.17 7.04 -6.56
C SER A 17 56.99 8.02 -6.48
N PRO A 18 57.22 9.33 -6.28
CA PRO A 18 56.14 10.33 -6.15
C PRO A 18 55.14 10.34 -7.33
N ASN A 19 55.60 9.96 -8.53
CA ASN A 19 54.81 9.96 -9.76
C ASN A 19 54.15 8.60 -10.08
N TRP A 20 54.40 7.55 -9.29
CA TRP A 20 53.80 6.23 -9.55
C TRP A 20 52.31 6.22 -9.19
N ARG A 21 51.46 5.62 -10.03
CA ARG A 21 50.02 5.43 -9.81
C ARG A 21 49.62 4.00 -10.21
N ASP A 22 48.48 3.54 -9.70
CA ASP A 22 47.88 2.31 -10.22
C ASP A 22 47.56 2.47 -11.72
N PRO A 23 47.66 1.40 -12.52
CA PRO A 23 47.17 1.41 -13.88
C PRO A 23 45.65 1.64 -13.89
N ASP A 24 45.19 2.63 -14.65
CA ASP A 24 43.76 2.94 -14.75
C ASP A 24 42.97 1.71 -15.25
N PRO A 25 41.93 1.27 -14.51
CA PRO A 25 41.04 0.20 -14.95
C PRO A 25 40.31 0.56 -16.25
N SER A 26 39.95 -0.47 -17.04
CA SER A 26 39.22 -0.22 -18.28
C SER A 26 37.84 0.38 -18.00
N PRO A 27 37.44 1.46 -18.70
CA PRO A 27 36.09 2.00 -18.61
C PRO A 27 35.07 1.14 -19.38
N ASN A 28 35.54 0.26 -20.26
CA ASN A 28 34.67 -0.58 -21.10
C ASN A 28 34.05 -1.72 -20.27
N PRO A 29 32.77 -2.04 -20.51
CA PRO A 29 32.13 -3.16 -19.85
C PRO A 29 32.77 -4.50 -20.28
N PRO A 30 32.73 -5.54 -19.42
CA PRO A 30 33.08 -6.90 -19.83
C PRO A 30 32.27 -7.33 -21.07
N PRO A 31 32.87 -8.08 -22.02
CA PRO A 31 32.12 -8.59 -23.17
C PRO A 31 30.93 -9.44 -22.73
N SER A 32 29.74 -9.14 -23.25
CA SER A 32 28.56 -9.94 -22.98
C SER A 32 28.50 -11.15 -23.93
N PRO A 33 28.27 -12.38 -23.43
CA PRO A 33 28.04 -13.51 -24.30
C PRO A 33 26.69 -13.36 -25.03
N PRO A 34 26.48 -14.07 -26.16
CA PRO A 34 25.17 -14.06 -26.82
C PRO A 34 24.06 -14.55 -25.91
N LEU A 35 22.88 -13.92 -26.00
CA LEU A 35 21.67 -14.39 -25.33
C LEU A 35 21.32 -15.81 -25.83
N MET A 36 20.84 -16.65 -24.91
CA MET A 36 20.33 -17.96 -25.25
C MET A 36 19.08 -17.86 -26.15
N THR A 37 18.96 -18.80 -27.08
CA THR A 37 17.83 -18.87 -28.02
C THR A 37 16.84 -19.99 -27.69
N VAL A 38 17.21 -20.89 -26.78
CA VAL A 38 16.41 -22.06 -26.37
C VAL A 38 16.53 -22.25 -24.87
N VAL A 39 15.39 -22.37 -24.17
CA VAL A 39 15.33 -22.76 -22.77
C VAL A 39 15.57 -24.27 -22.66
N PRO A 40 16.54 -24.74 -21.85
CA PRO A 40 16.85 -26.16 -21.72
C PRO A 40 15.71 -26.93 -21.02
N SER A 41 15.61 -28.22 -21.31
CA SER A 41 14.67 -29.10 -20.61
C SER A 41 15.02 -29.21 -19.12
N LYS A 42 14.02 -29.22 -18.24
CA LYS A 42 14.19 -29.38 -16.79
C LYS A 42 13.33 -30.52 -16.27
N THR A 43 13.90 -31.41 -15.46
CA THR A 43 13.14 -32.48 -14.77
C THR A 43 13.14 -32.25 -13.27
N SER A 44 11.97 -32.02 -12.70
CA SER A 44 11.77 -32.00 -11.25
C SER A 44 11.41 -33.41 -10.76
N SER A 45 12.11 -33.91 -9.73
CA SER A 45 11.88 -35.24 -9.16
C SER A 45 11.26 -35.13 -7.76
N PHE A 46 10.29 -35.99 -7.47
CA PHE A 46 9.45 -35.98 -6.27
C PHE A 46 9.50 -37.34 -5.56
N CYS A 47 10.70 -37.79 -5.19
CA CYS A 47 10.95 -39.14 -4.67
C CYS A 47 11.15 -39.20 -3.15
N ASN A 48 11.03 -38.08 -2.44
CA ASN A 48 11.19 -38.02 -0.98
C ASN A 48 9.82 -37.98 -0.29
N VAL A 49 9.64 -38.79 0.75
CA VAL A 49 8.39 -38.88 1.52
C VAL A 49 7.90 -37.53 2.04
N ASN A 50 8.79 -36.63 2.47
CA ASN A 50 8.45 -35.32 3.00
C ASN A 50 7.91 -34.34 1.93
N GLN A 51 8.01 -34.69 0.65
CA GLN A 51 7.44 -33.89 -0.44
C GLN A 51 5.95 -34.17 -0.64
N TRP A 52 5.41 -35.22 -0.03
CA TRP A 52 4.04 -35.67 -0.25
C TRP A 52 3.23 -35.65 1.04
N SER A 53 1.96 -35.34 0.91
CA SER A 53 0.92 -35.56 1.92
C SER A 53 -0.15 -36.47 1.35
N VAL A 54 -0.90 -37.14 2.22
CA VAL A 54 -2.07 -37.95 1.81
C VAL A 54 -3.32 -37.31 2.37
N TRP A 55 -4.26 -37.05 1.48
CA TRP A 55 -5.56 -36.51 1.83
C TRP A 55 -6.64 -37.53 1.47
N SER A 56 -7.63 -37.67 2.34
CA SER A 56 -8.74 -38.61 2.18
C SER A 56 -10.02 -37.98 2.74
N PRO A 57 -11.18 -38.12 2.08
CA PRO A 57 -12.46 -37.71 2.63
C PRO A 57 -12.72 -38.28 4.04
N TYR A 58 -13.32 -37.49 4.93
CA TYR A 58 -13.70 -37.87 6.30
C TYR A 58 -12.53 -38.15 7.27
N GLY A 59 -11.37 -37.51 7.05
CA GLY A 59 -10.33 -37.41 8.09
C GLY A 59 -9.60 -38.71 8.43
N ALA A 60 -9.60 -39.70 7.54
CA ALA A 60 -8.87 -40.96 7.70
C ALA A 60 -7.67 -41.09 6.74
N PRO A 61 -6.67 -40.19 6.75
CA PRO A 61 -5.52 -40.29 5.86
C PRO A 61 -4.60 -41.45 6.25
N GLY A 62 -4.12 -42.20 5.24
CA GLY A 62 -3.09 -43.21 5.42
C GLY A 62 -1.71 -42.61 5.71
N THR A 63 -0.75 -43.47 6.06
CA THR A 63 0.62 -43.03 6.38
C THR A 63 1.56 -43.23 5.21
N LEU A 64 2.48 -42.28 5.01
CA LEU A 64 3.62 -42.42 4.11
C LEU A 64 4.90 -42.73 4.90
N SER A 65 5.73 -43.63 4.36
CA SER A 65 7.05 -43.93 4.91
C SER A 65 8.00 -44.39 3.82
N ASP A 66 9.30 -44.16 3.97
CA ASP A 66 10.29 -44.76 3.08
C ASP A 66 10.22 -46.30 3.15
N ALA A 67 10.33 -46.95 1.99
CA ALA A 67 10.30 -48.40 1.86
C ALA A 67 11.69 -48.98 1.57
N SER A 68 11.94 -50.16 2.14
CA SER A 68 13.15 -50.95 1.90
C SER A 68 12.82 -52.45 1.84
N GLY A 69 13.71 -53.23 1.22
CA GLY A 69 13.56 -54.69 1.12
C GLY A 69 12.67 -55.12 -0.05
N PHE A 70 12.00 -56.26 0.10
CA PHE A 70 11.20 -56.88 -0.97
C PHE A 70 9.72 -56.98 -0.60
N SER A 71 8.85 -56.70 -1.57
CA SER A 71 7.40 -56.96 -1.49
C SER A 71 7.00 -57.88 -2.64
N ASN A 72 6.40 -59.04 -2.33
CA ASN A 72 6.00 -60.07 -3.30
C ASN A 72 7.10 -60.49 -4.31
N GLY A 73 8.37 -60.45 -3.88
CA GLY A 73 9.53 -60.78 -4.72
C GLY A 73 10.08 -59.61 -5.55
N VAL A 74 9.55 -58.40 -5.39
CA VAL A 74 10.02 -57.17 -6.06
C VAL A 74 10.76 -56.30 -5.06
N ASP A 75 11.94 -55.80 -5.44
CA ASP A 75 12.68 -54.81 -4.63
C ASP A 75 11.92 -53.48 -4.59
N VAL A 76 11.60 -53.04 -3.37
CA VAL A 76 10.88 -51.78 -3.07
C VAL A 76 11.80 -50.74 -2.44
N SER A 77 13.11 -51.00 -2.37
CA SER A 77 14.08 -50.05 -1.84
C SER A 77 14.11 -48.74 -2.64
N GLY A 78 14.13 -47.61 -1.94
CA GLY A 78 14.10 -46.27 -2.54
C GLY A 78 12.72 -45.87 -3.10
N SER A 79 11.65 -46.56 -2.69
CA SER A 79 10.27 -46.15 -2.95
C SER A 79 9.60 -45.62 -1.67
N ILE A 80 8.45 -44.98 -1.83
CA ILE A 80 7.61 -44.52 -0.72
C ILE A 80 6.46 -45.52 -0.59
N LEU A 81 6.26 -46.04 0.61
CA LEU A 81 5.12 -46.85 0.99
C LEU A 81 3.99 -45.95 1.46
N PHE A 82 2.82 -46.11 0.85
CA PHE A 82 1.54 -45.74 1.43
C PHE A 82 0.93 -46.95 2.15
N ALA A 83 0.51 -46.77 3.39
CA ALA A 83 -0.16 -47.82 4.18
C ALA A 83 -1.37 -47.26 4.94
N GLN A 84 -2.53 -47.90 4.76
CA GLN A 84 -3.77 -47.56 5.43
C GLN A 84 -4.31 -48.75 6.25
N LYS A 85 -4.69 -48.53 7.52
CA LYS A 85 -5.05 -49.63 8.45
C LYS A 85 -6.55 -49.88 8.65
N ASN A 86 -7.44 -48.91 8.39
CA ASN A 86 -8.90 -49.01 8.63
C ASN A 86 -9.74 -48.43 7.45
N TRP A 87 -11.08 -48.45 7.56
CA TRP A 87 -12.08 -47.98 6.57
C TRP A 87 -11.61 -46.76 5.76
N TYR A 88 -11.74 -46.82 4.43
CA TYR A 88 -11.29 -45.76 3.52
C TYR A 88 -12.40 -45.35 2.51
N PRO A 89 -12.42 -44.08 2.06
CA PRO A 89 -13.37 -43.53 1.08
C PRO A 89 -13.03 -43.93 -0.37
N ASN A 90 -13.95 -43.77 -1.32
CA ASN A 90 -13.72 -44.18 -2.72
C ASN A 90 -12.59 -43.42 -3.43
N ASN A 91 -12.03 -42.36 -2.85
CA ASN A 91 -11.00 -41.51 -3.46
C ASN A 91 -9.86 -41.25 -2.45
N GLU A 92 -8.62 -41.46 -2.89
CA GLU A 92 -7.39 -41.16 -2.14
C GLU A 92 -6.52 -40.18 -2.92
N TYR A 93 -5.89 -39.21 -2.25
CA TYR A 93 -5.15 -38.14 -2.91
C TYR A 93 -3.71 -38.06 -2.39
N LEU A 94 -2.73 -38.30 -3.26
CA LEU A 94 -1.34 -37.92 -3.02
C LEU A 94 -1.15 -36.47 -3.44
N VAL A 95 -0.87 -35.60 -2.48
CA VAL A 95 -0.74 -34.15 -2.67
C VAL A 95 0.72 -33.75 -2.54
N LEU A 96 1.25 -33.05 -3.54
CA LEU A 96 2.60 -32.50 -3.47
C LEU A 96 2.62 -31.29 -2.53
N ASN A 97 3.48 -31.31 -1.51
CA ASN A 97 3.57 -30.26 -0.48
C ASN A 97 4.10 -28.92 -1.00
N GLN A 98 4.69 -28.91 -2.19
CA GLN A 98 5.21 -27.72 -2.83
C GLN A 98 4.46 -27.51 -4.15
N PRO A 99 3.95 -26.30 -4.43
CA PRO A 99 3.25 -26.06 -5.67
C PRO A 99 4.19 -26.17 -6.88
N ILE A 100 3.62 -26.56 -8.02
CA ILE A 100 4.28 -26.45 -9.31
C ILE A 100 4.15 -25.00 -9.79
N PRO A 101 5.28 -24.28 -9.98
CA PRO A 101 5.25 -22.84 -10.19
C PRO A 101 4.69 -22.46 -11.57
N LEU A 102 4.95 -23.28 -12.61
CA LEU A 102 4.45 -23.07 -13.97
C LEU A 102 4.32 -24.38 -14.74
N LEU A 103 3.20 -24.56 -15.45
CA LEU A 103 3.09 -25.37 -16.66
C LEU A 103 2.86 -24.45 -17.85
N LYS A 104 3.86 -24.33 -18.73
CA LYS A 104 3.89 -23.33 -19.81
C LYS A 104 3.00 -23.72 -20.98
N ALA A 105 2.19 -22.78 -21.48
CA ALA A 105 1.35 -22.96 -22.65
C ALA A 105 2.20 -23.32 -23.89
N GLY A 106 1.73 -24.25 -24.71
CA GLY A 106 2.42 -24.64 -25.94
C GLY A 106 3.73 -25.43 -25.73
N VAL A 107 4.14 -25.68 -24.48
CA VAL A 107 5.34 -26.47 -24.16
C VAL A 107 4.92 -27.87 -23.70
N SER A 108 5.64 -28.89 -24.18
CA SER A 108 5.39 -30.28 -23.80
C SER A 108 5.94 -30.58 -22.40
N HIS A 109 5.06 -31.09 -21.53
CA HIS A 109 5.35 -31.52 -20.17
C HIS A 109 5.15 -33.03 -20.09
N THR A 110 6.06 -33.75 -19.44
CA THR A 110 5.97 -35.20 -19.25
C THR A 110 6.00 -35.54 -17.76
N PHE A 111 4.89 -36.04 -17.25
CA PHE A 111 4.81 -36.60 -15.91
C PHE A 111 5.09 -38.09 -15.94
N LYS A 112 5.92 -38.57 -15.02
CA LYS A 112 6.20 -39.99 -14.79
C LYS A 112 5.88 -40.34 -13.36
N PHE A 113 5.31 -41.52 -13.15
CA PHE A 113 4.97 -42.05 -11.84
C PHE A 113 4.98 -43.57 -11.90
N GLN A 114 5.76 -44.21 -11.04
CA GLN A 114 5.77 -45.67 -10.94
C GLN A 114 5.05 -46.09 -9.67
N PHE A 115 4.20 -47.11 -9.76
CA PHE A 115 3.57 -47.68 -8.57
C PHE A 115 3.44 -49.21 -8.59
N LEU A 116 3.36 -49.80 -7.41
CA LEU A 116 3.27 -51.23 -7.18
C LEU A 116 2.31 -51.48 -6.02
N LEU A 117 1.34 -52.37 -6.17
CA LEU A 117 0.47 -52.73 -5.04
C LEU A 117 1.21 -53.63 -4.05
N ARG A 118 1.00 -53.36 -2.76
CA ARG A 118 1.61 -54.16 -1.68
C ARG A 118 0.88 -55.49 -1.52
N GLU A 119 -0.44 -55.50 -1.60
CA GLU A 119 -1.27 -56.70 -1.49
C GLU A 119 -2.04 -56.98 -2.79
N VAL A 120 -2.38 -58.26 -3.02
CA VAL A 120 -3.28 -58.64 -4.12
C VAL A 120 -4.68 -58.11 -3.82
N GLN A 121 -5.26 -57.37 -4.77
CA GLN A 121 -6.61 -56.82 -4.61
C GLN A 121 -7.64 -57.96 -4.49
N GLN A 122 -8.42 -57.95 -3.41
CA GLN A 122 -9.58 -58.83 -3.22
C GLN A 122 -10.85 -58.18 -3.81
N PHE A 123 -11.93 -58.95 -3.98
CA PHE A 123 -13.18 -58.45 -4.56
C PHE A 123 -13.67 -57.19 -3.82
N GLY A 124 -13.81 -56.08 -4.54
CA GLY A 124 -14.18 -54.77 -4.00
C GLY A 124 -13.02 -53.77 -3.76
N ASN A 125 -11.77 -54.23 -3.66
CA ASN A 125 -10.57 -53.40 -3.40
C ASN A 125 -9.84 -53.02 -4.71
N THR A 126 -10.56 -52.64 -5.78
CA THR A 126 -9.93 -52.36 -7.08
C THR A 126 -9.78 -50.87 -7.33
N ILE A 127 -8.54 -50.44 -7.62
CA ILE A 127 -8.27 -49.11 -8.16
C ILE A 127 -8.84 -49.08 -9.58
N SER A 128 -9.89 -48.29 -9.78
CA SER A 128 -10.65 -48.19 -11.02
C SER A 128 -9.97 -47.29 -12.05
N ASN A 129 -9.35 -46.22 -11.55
CA ASN A 129 -8.52 -45.32 -12.34
C ASN A 129 -7.60 -44.50 -11.43
N ILE A 130 -6.54 -43.96 -12.04
CA ILE A 130 -5.62 -43.01 -11.41
C ILE A 130 -5.71 -41.73 -12.23
N THR A 131 -5.83 -40.58 -11.57
CA THR A 131 -5.95 -39.27 -12.22
C THR A 131 -4.86 -38.33 -11.73
N LEU A 132 -4.11 -37.76 -12.67
CA LEU A 132 -3.21 -36.64 -12.42
C LEU A 132 -4.01 -35.35 -12.52
N ASN A 133 -4.02 -34.56 -11.46
CA ASN A 133 -4.67 -33.26 -11.40
C ASN A 133 -3.63 -32.17 -11.08
N PHE A 134 -3.79 -31.02 -11.70
CA PHE A 134 -3.19 -29.76 -11.25
C PHE A 134 -4.32 -28.86 -10.78
N LEU A 135 -4.39 -28.63 -9.48
CA LEU A 135 -5.43 -27.84 -8.84
C LEU A 135 -4.94 -26.39 -8.66
N PRO A 136 -5.85 -25.40 -8.49
CA PRO A 136 -5.47 -24.10 -7.95
C PRO A 136 -4.65 -24.23 -6.66
N TYR A 137 -3.86 -23.21 -6.32
CA TYR A 137 -3.08 -23.22 -5.09
C TYR A 137 -3.99 -23.32 -3.87
N PHE A 138 -3.60 -24.16 -2.90
CA PHE A 138 -4.19 -24.24 -1.56
C PHE A 138 -3.10 -24.67 -0.58
N GLN A 139 -3.27 -24.36 0.71
CA GLN A 139 -2.30 -24.70 1.73
C GLN A 139 -2.32 -26.21 2.02
N THR A 140 -1.23 -26.90 1.67
CA THR A 140 -1.16 -28.37 1.76
C THR A 140 -0.86 -28.89 3.17
N ALA A 141 -0.47 -28.02 4.10
CA ALA A 141 -0.06 -28.36 5.47
C ALA A 141 -1.24 -28.49 6.46
N VAL A 142 -2.41 -27.95 6.12
CA VAL A 142 -3.62 -28.08 6.94
C VAL A 142 -4.35 -29.34 6.50
N ALA A 143 -4.05 -30.48 7.14
CA ALA A 143 -4.90 -31.66 7.03
C ALA A 143 -6.18 -31.39 7.82
N ASP A 144 -7.15 -30.68 7.23
CA ASP A 144 -8.44 -30.47 7.88
C ASP A 144 -9.19 -31.81 7.90
N PRO A 145 -9.46 -32.41 9.08
CA PRO A 145 -10.13 -33.70 9.16
C PRO A 145 -11.63 -33.61 8.85
N GLU A 146 -12.23 -32.42 8.87
CA GLU A 146 -13.68 -32.23 8.77
C GLU A 146 -14.14 -31.31 7.63
N SER A 147 -13.28 -30.49 7.02
CA SER A 147 -13.71 -29.57 5.96
C SER A 147 -13.60 -30.10 4.53
N GLN A 148 -14.52 -29.58 3.72
CA GLN A 148 -14.75 -29.82 2.31
C GLN A 148 -13.63 -29.25 1.40
N ALA A 149 -12.35 -29.29 1.80
CA ALA A 149 -11.23 -28.67 1.08
C ALA A 149 -10.89 -29.32 -0.29
N LEU A 150 -11.54 -30.43 -0.62
CA LEU A 150 -11.57 -31.03 -1.96
C LEU A 150 -12.99 -31.02 -2.55
N GLY A 151 -13.80 -30.02 -2.20
CA GLY A 151 -15.03 -29.67 -2.93
C GLY A 151 -14.67 -29.67 -4.42
N PRO A 152 -15.35 -30.51 -5.20
CA PRO A 152 -14.78 -31.50 -6.10
C PRO A 152 -13.56 -31.08 -6.96
N VAL A 153 -12.75 -32.07 -7.33
CA VAL A 153 -11.70 -32.04 -8.39
C VAL A 153 -12.16 -31.42 -9.74
N THR A 154 -13.44 -31.04 -9.85
CA THR A 154 -14.08 -30.30 -10.96
C THR A 154 -13.40 -28.98 -11.32
N ASN A 155 -12.67 -28.33 -10.40
CA ASN A 155 -11.96 -27.07 -10.68
C ASN A 155 -10.48 -27.26 -11.04
N SER A 156 -10.08 -28.47 -11.46
CA SER A 156 -8.71 -28.72 -11.91
C SER A 156 -8.35 -27.87 -13.12
N LYS A 157 -7.20 -27.18 -13.04
CA LYS A 157 -6.61 -26.43 -14.18
C LYS A 157 -6.14 -27.38 -15.29
N TYR A 158 -5.82 -28.63 -14.95
CA TYR A 158 -5.50 -29.70 -15.88
C TYR A 158 -5.70 -31.06 -15.23
N SER A 159 -6.41 -31.96 -15.91
CA SER A 159 -6.64 -33.32 -15.43
C SER A 159 -6.39 -34.36 -16.52
N TYR A 160 -5.81 -35.50 -16.14
CA TYR A 160 -5.66 -36.66 -17.01
C TYR A 160 -5.87 -37.96 -16.23
N THR A 161 -6.73 -38.83 -16.76
CA THR A 161 -7.10 -40.09 -16.11
C THR A 161 -6.56 -41.29 -16.90
N TRP A 162 -5.69 -42.09 -16.27
CA TRP A 162 -5.37 -43.42 -16.75
C TRP A 162 -6.50 -44.39 -16.34
N LYS A 163 -7.19 -44.99 -17.33
CA LYS A 163 -8.20 -46.05 -17.13
C LYS A 163 -7.58 -47.42 -17.39
N GLY A 164 -7.87 -48.42 -16.57
CA GLY A 164 -7.32 -49.77 -16.78
C GLY A 164 -7.31 -50.63 -15.52
N TYR A 165 -6.60 -51.77 -15.61
CA TYR A 165 -6.52 -52.75 -14.53
C TYR A 165 -5.26 -52.49 -13.68
N PHE A 166 -5.44 -51.83 -12.54
CA PHE A 166 -4.38 -51.40 -11.62
C PHE A 166 -4.21 -52.40 -10.48
N ASN A 167 -3.68 -53.60 -10.77
CA ASN A 167 -3.62 -54.74 -9.83
C ASN A 167 -2.23 -55.39 -9.67
N LEU A 168 -1.17 -54.85 -10.26
CA LEU A 168 0.14 -55.52 -10.26
C LEU A 168 0.82 -55.44 -8.89
N THR A 169 1.19 -56.62 -8.36
CA THR A 169 1.94 -56.78 -7.11
C THR A 169 3.35 -57.34 -7.31
N LYS A 170 3.64 -57.86 -8.51
CA LYS A 170 4.93 -58.50 -8.86
C LYS A 170 5.75 -57.74 -9.90
N ASN A 171 5.22 -56.61 -10.42
CA ASN A 171 5.89 -55.77 -11.40
C ASN A 171 5.48 -54.32 -11.18
N TRP A 172 6.43 -53.39 -11.27
CA TRP A 172 6.16 -51.95 -11.22
C TRP A 172 5.33 -51.52 -12.44
N MET A 173 4.23 -50.82 -12.20
CA MET A 173 3.45 -50.15 -13.24
C MET A 173 4.06 -48.79 -13.53
N ASN A 174 4.33 -48.52 -14.81
CA ASN A 174 4.85 -47.23 -15.28
C ASN A 174 3.72 -46.38 -15.83
N LEU A 175 3.35 -45.32 -15.12
CA LEU A 175 2.44 -44.31 -15.63
C LEU A 175 3.28 -43.17 -16.19
N THR A 176 3.09 -42.88 -17.47
CA THR A 176 3.70 -41.74 -18.13
C THR A 176 2.61 -41.02 -18.90
N HIS A 177 2.61 -39.69 -18.79
CA HIS A 177 1.71 -38.85 -19.55
C HIS A 177 2.43 -37.61 -20.03
N THR A 178 2.30 -37.34 -21.33
CA THR A 178 2.87 -36.16 -21.98
C THR A 178 1.72 -35.28 -22.43
N PHE A 179 1.78 -34.00 -22.06
CA PHE A 179 0.72 -33.04 -22.35
C PHE A 179 1.27 -31.65 -22.66
N THR A 180 0.45 -30.83 -23.32
CA THR A 180 0.79 -29.46 -23.69
C THR A 180 -0.38 -28.57 -23.30
N PRO A 181 -0.26 -27.78 -22.21
CA PRO A 181 -1.30 -26.84 -21.83
C PRO A 181 -1.58 -25.83 -22.96
N THR A 182 -2.85 -25.44 -23.13
CA THR A 182 -3.24 -24.38 -24.08
C THR A 182 -3.07 -22.98 -23.50
N THR A 183 -3.03 -22.86 -22.17
CA THR A 183 -2.82 -21.63 -21.42
C THR A 183 -1.78 -21.87 -20.32
N ASN A 184 -1.13 -20.80 -19.85
CA ASN A 184 -0.15 -20.91 -18.75
C ASN A 184 -0.89 -21.29 -17.47
N ILE A 185 -0.46 -22.35 -16.80
CA ILE A 185 -0.99 -22.77 -15.49
C ILE A 185 0.07 -22.39 -14.45
N ILE A 186 -0.17 -21.30 -13.73
CA ILE A 186 0.73 -20.83 -12.66
C ILE A 186 0.26 -21.32 -11.29
N ASN A 187 1.24 -21.49 -10.38
CA ASN A 187 1.07 -21.81 -8.96
C ASN A 187 -0.03 -22.88 -8.72
N SER A 188 0.21 -24.11 -9.19
CA SER A 188 -0.76 -25.20 -9.12
C SER A 188 -0.28 -26.34 -8.22
N VAL A 189 -1.15 -26.90 -7.39
CA VAL A 189 -0.83 -28.07 -6.58
C VAL A 189 -1.01 -29.33 -7.42
N MET A 190 0.04 -30.15 -7.52
CA MET A 190 -0.02 -31.43 -8.23
C MET A 190 -0.60 -32.50 -7.30
N VAL A 191 -1.66 -33.17 -7.76
CA VAL A 191 -2.36 -34.21 -7.02
C VAL A 191 -2.49 -35.46 -7.87
N VAL A 192 -2.10 -36.61 -7.33
CA VAL A 192 -2.37 -37.92 -7.92
C VAL A 192 -3.52 -38.56 -7.15
N GLN A 193 -4.68 -38.64 -7.79
CA GLN A 193 -5.91 -39.19 -7.24
C GLN A 193 -6.06 -40.66 -7.63
N PHE A 194 -6.30 -41.52 -6.66
CA PHE A 194 -6.67 -42.92 -6.84
C PHE A 194 -8.17 -43.08 -6.59
N ASN A 195 -8.90 -43.59 -7.58
CA ASN A 195 -10.33 -43.87 -7.45
C ASN A 195 -10.55 -45.38 -7.26
N LEU A 196 -11.38 -45.76 -6.30
CA LEU A 196 -11.65 -47.14 -5.89
C LEU A 196 -13.13 -47.50 -6.09
N ASN A 197 -13.40 -48.75 -6.45
CA ASN A 197 -14.76 -49.19 -6.83
C ASN A 197 -15.69 -49.55 -5.66
N SER A 198 -15.18 -49.87 -4.45
CA SER A 198 -16.03 -50.15 -3.28
C SER A 198 -15.30 -49.95 -1.95
N LYS A 199 -16.05 -49.90 -0.85
CA LYS A 199 -15.54 -49.74 0.53
C LYS A 199 -15.09 -51.10 1.10
N THR A 200 -13.82 -51.51 0.97
CA THR A 200 -13.29 -52.73 1.64
C THR A 200 -11.98 -52.48 2.40
N GLN A 201 -11.40 -53.49 3.08
CA GLN A 201 -10.35 -53.32 4.10
C GLN A 201 -8.91 -53.25 3.52
N VAL A 202 -8.05 -52.45 4.17
CA VAL A 202 -6.58 -52.30 4.03
C VAL A 202 -6.06 -52.11 2.59
N LEU A 203 -5.58 -50.90 2.29
CA LEU A 203 -4.91 -50.57 1.02
C LEU A 203 -3.43 -50.20 1.30
N GLY A 204 -2.52 -50.86 0.59
CA GLY A 204 -1.10 -50.51 0.57
C GLY A 204 -0.55 -50.48 -0.85
N TYR A 205 0.24 -49.47 -1.16
CA TYR A 205 0.99 -49.42 -2.42
C TYR A 205 2.32 -48.70 -2.22
N TYR A 206 3.28 -49.04 -3.06
CA TYR A 206 4.57 -48.38 -3.17
C TYR A 206 4.55 -47.48 -4.41
N PHE A 207 5.21 -46.32 -4.34
CA PHE A 207 5.42 -45.47 -5.50
C PHE A 207 6.83 -44.87 -5.53
N LYS A 208 7.35 -44.63 -6.73
CA LYS A 208 8.67 -44.02 -6.95
C LYS A 208 8.76 -43.39 -8.34
N GLY A 209 9.90 -42.76 -8.62
CA GLY A 209 10.19 -42.19 -9.95
C GLY A 209 9.22 -41.08 -10.35
N SER A 210 8.52 -40.48 -9.36
CA SER A 210 7.61 -39.38 -9.60
C SER A 210 8.41 -38.18 -10.10
N SER A 211 8.13 -37.72 -11.31
CA SER A 211 8.87 -36.60 -11.89
C SER A 211 8.03 -35.86 -12.92
N LEU A 212 8.30 -34.57 -13.06
CA LEU A 212 7.71 -33.71 -14.07
C LEU A 212 8.84 -33.08 -14.90
N MET A 213 8.92 -33.47 -16.16
CA MET A 213 9.85 -32.91 -17.14
C MET A 213 9.14 -31.83 -17.95
N VAL A 214 9.78 -30.66 -18.08
CA VAL A 214 9.45 -29.64 -19.08
C VAL A 214 10.42 -29.82 -20.24
N SER A 215 9.89 -29.99 -21.46
CA SER A 215 10.72 -30.10 -22.67
C SER A 215 11.42 -28.77 -22.97
N GLN A 216 12.52 -28.82 -23.71
CA GLN A 216 13.15 -27.59 -24.22
C GLN A 216 12.20 -26.84 -25.17
N TYR A 217 12.29 -25.51 -25.20
CA TYR A 217 11.45 -24.66 -26.06
C TYR A 217 12.19 -23.37 -26.44
N PRO A 218 11.86 -22.75 -27.59
CA PRO A 218 12.52 -21.52 -28.02
C PRO A 218 12.22 -20.34 -27.09
N VAL A 219 13.19 -19.45 -26.91
CA VAL A 219 12.96 -18.17 -26.24
C VAL A 219 12.12 -17.28 -27.15
N VAL A 220 10.98 -16.81 -26.65
CA VAL A 220 10.10 -15.88 -27.36
C VAL A 220 10.10 -14.57 -26.59
N ILE A 221 10.57 -13.50 -27.23
CA ILE A 221 10.55 -12.16 -26.64
C ILE A 221 9.20 -11.51 -26.97
N PRO A 222 8.35 -11.25 -25.96
CA PRO A 222 7.08 -10.55 -26.17
C PRO A 222 7.33 -9.09 -26.61
N PRO A 223 6.37 -8.47 -27.33
CA PRO A 223 6.45 -7.05 -27.63
C PRO A 223 6.44 -6.22 -26.35
N ASN A 224 7.21 -5.15 -26.33
CA ASN A 224 7.24 -4.24 -25.18
C ASN A 224 5.89 -3.54 -25.00
N LEU A 225 5.51 -3.34 -23.74
CA LEU A 225 4.42 -2.43 -23.40
C LEU A 225 4.72 -1.01 -23.91
N PRO A 226 3.71 -0.28 -24.41
CA PRO A 226 3.91 1.04 -25.01
C PRO A 226 4.18 2.14 -23.96
N SER A 227 3.83 1.92 -22.70
CA SER A 227 3.96 2.89 -21.61
C SER A 227 4.03 2.20 -20.24
N TYR A 228 4.61 2.91 -19.28
CA TYR A 228 4.64 2.58 -17.85
C TYR A 228 3.26 2.67 -17.17
N SER A 229 2.38 3.50 -17.74
CA SER A 229 1.09 3.86 -17.15
C SER A 229 0.12 4.29 -18.22
N GLU A 230 -1.16 4.30 -17.87
CA GLU A 230 -2.25 4.71 -18.75
C GLU A 230 -2.59 6.20 -18.62
N LEU A 231 -2.47 6.74 -17.41
CA LEU A 231 -2.84 8.10 -17.04
C LEU A 231 -1.71 8.83 -16.31
N VAL A 232 -1.10 8.18 -15.32
CA VAL A 232 -0.03 8.75 -14.50
C VAL A 232 1.26 8.88 -15.33
N LYS A 233 1.79 10.08 -15.43
CA LYS A 233 3.06 10.33 -16.10
C LYS A 233 4.19 10.08 -15.12
N ILE A 234 4.89 8.97 -15.23
CA ILE A 234 6.06 8.70 -14.38
C ILE A 234 7.28 9.40 -15.00
N PRO A 235 7.82 10.48 -14.39
CA PRO A 235 8.99 11.17 -14.92
C PRO A 235 10.21 10.24 -14.90
N ARG A 236 11.18 10.50 -15.78
CA ARG A 236 12.43 9.73 -15.85
C ARG A 236 13.64 10.62 -15.57
N PRO A 237 14.71 10.08 -14.97
CA PRO A 237 15.96 10.81 -14.85
C PRO A 237 16.51 11.14 -16.23
N THR A 238 17.26 12.23 -16.34
CA THR A 238 17.91 12.58 -17.61
C THR A 238 19.07 11.63 -17.90
N ASN A 239 19.15 11.09 -19.12
CA ASN A 239 20.26 10.24 -19.57
C ASN A 239 21.59 11.00 -19.81
N GLN A 240 21.77 12.18 -19.21
CA GLN A 240 23.00 12.95 -19.36
C GLN A 240 24.15 12.26 -18.62
N ILE A 241 25.17 11.86 -19.39
CA ILE A 241 26.44 11.39 -18.88
C ILE A 241 27.29 12.63 -18.59
N VAL A 242 27.70 12.82 -17.34
CA VAL A 242 28.67 13.86 -16.99
C VAL A 242 29.99 13.52 -17.68
N PRO A 243 30.54 14.37 -18.57
CA PRO A 243 31.80 14.11 -19.23
C PRO A 243 32.90 13.85 -18.20
N GLN A 244 33.62 12.75 -18.36
CA GLN A 244 34.72 12.38 -17.48
C GLN A 244 35.98 13.14 -17.90
N ASN A 245 36.63 13.80 -16.96
CA ASN A 245 37.92 14.46 -17.11
C ASN A 245 38.98 13.69 -16.32
N ILE A 246 39.50 12.63 -16.93
CA ILE A 246 40.46 11.72 -16.33
C ILE A 246 41.77 12.46 -15.95
N SER A 247 42.17 13.49 -16.71
CA SER A 247 43.37 14.27 -16.41
C SER A 247 43.31 15.06 -15.09
N ASN A 248 42.11 15.30 -14.54
CA ASN A 248 41.90 16.02 -13.28
C ASN A 248 41.48 15.09 -12.14
N CYS A 249 41.66 13.78 -12.29
CA CYS A 249 41.36 12.82 -11.23
C CYS A 249 42.10 13.16 -9.93
N PRO A 250 41.43 13.13 -8.75
CA PRO A 250 42.08 13.40 -7.47
C PRO A 250 43.33 12.53 -7.21
N HIS A 251 43.31 11.28 -7.69
CA HIS A 251 44.42 10.34 -7.55
C HIS A 251 45.56 10.55 -8.56
N HIS A 252 45.42 11.41 -9.57
CA HIS A 252 46.50 11.73 -10.53
C HIS A 252 47.26 13.01 -10.19
N ARG A 253 46.87 13.72 -9.12
CA ARG A 253 47.53 14.97 -8.71
C ARG A 253 49.02 14.78 -8.46
N GLY A 254 49.84 15.77 -8.78
CA GLY A 254 51.30 15.70 -8.62
C GLY A 254 51.82 15.86 -7.18
N ASP A 255 50.99 16.32 -6.25
CA ASP A 255 51.35 16.65 -4.87
C ASP A 255 51.01 15.54 -3.84
N LEU A 256 50.78 14.30 -4.31
CA LEU A 256 50.41 13.18 -3.45
C LEU A 256 51.63 12.51 -2.82
N VAL A 257 51.47 12.05 -1.58
CA VAL A 257 52.44 11.21 -0.87
C VAL A 257 51.84 9.82 -0.64
N HIS A 258 52.63 8.76 -0.79
CA HIS A 258 52.13 7.38 -0.72
C HIS A 258 51.97 6.89 0.70
N TRP A 259 50.84 6.24 1.01
CA TRP A 259 50.59 5.62 2.32
C TRP A 259 51.71 4.64 2.72
N HIS A 260 52.18 3.81 1.78
CA HIS A 260 53.19 2.79 2.04
C HIS A 260 54.64 3.33 2.06
N ASN A 261 54.85 4.63 1.80
CA ASN A 261 56.19 5.22 1.85
C ASN A 261 56.51 5.63 3.30
N PRO A 262 57.58 5.09 3.91
CA PRO A 262 57.97 5.48 5.27
C PRO A 262 58.19 7.00 5.43
N ALA A 263 58.65 7.69 4.38
CA ALA A 263 58.91 9.13 4.40
C ALA A 263 57.65 10.00 4.52
N THR A 264 56.46 9.43 4.28
CA THR A 264 55.18 10.10 4.52
C THR A 264 54.94 10.32 6.01
N TRP A 265 55.47 9.45 6.87
CA TRP A 265 55.07 9.37 8.27
C TRP A 265 56.12 9.91 9.24
N PRO A 266 55.71 10.43 10.41
CA PRO A 266 56.63 10.83 11.47
C PRO A 266 57.61 9.71 11.84
N GLY A 267 58.89 10.05 12.00
CA GLY A 267 59.93 9.07 12.34
C GLY A 267 60.34 8.14 11.18
N ASN A 268 59.85 8.37 9.96
CA ASN A 268 60.17 7.58 8.77
C ASN A 268 59.76 6.10 8.90
N ILE A 269 58.60 5.84 9.53
CA ILE A 269 58.06 4.50 9.79
C ILE A 269 56.58 4.48 9.42
N VAL A 270 56.18 3.53 8.57
CA VAL A 270 54.75 3.31 8.25
C VAL A 270 54.02 2.83 9.52
N PRO A 271 52.92 3.48 9.94
CA PRO A 271 52.17 3.12 11.13
C PRO A 271 51.64 1.68 11.09
N SER A 272 51.60 1.05 12.27
CA SER A 272 51.02 -0.29 12.43
C SER A 272 49.50 -0.24 12.26
N PRO A 273 48.88 -1.21 11.54
CA PRO A 273 47.42 -1.33 11.45
C PRO A 273 46.73 -1.43 12.82
N SER A 274 47.43 -1.94 13.85
CA SER A 274 46.88 -2.07 15.21
C SER A 274 46.74 -0.76 15.98
N THR A 275 47.24 0.37 15.45
CA THR A 275 47.23 1.68 16.10
C THR A 275 46.22 2.65 15.46
N ASN A 276 45.90 3.74 16.15
CA ASN A 276 45.19 4.86 15.53
C ASN A 276 46.16 5.61 14.62
N ILE A 277 45.81 5.73 13.35
CA ILE A 277 46.65 6.32 12.31
C ILE A 277 46.11 7.70 11.96
N THR A 278 46.81 8.74 12.40
CA THR A 278 46.52 10.12 12.02
C THR A 278 47.40 10.53 10.84
N LEU A 279 46.79 11.01 9.75
CA LEU A 279 47.54 11.54 8.61
C LEU A 279 48.42 12.73 9.04
N PRO A 280 49.62 12.92 8.47
CA PRO A 280 50.42 14.12 8.73
C PRO A 280 49.65 15.39 8.36
N GLU A 281 49.83 16.48 9.11
CA GLU A 281 49.24 17.78 8.78
C GLU A 281 49.69 18.29 7.40
N ASN A 282 48.80 18.97 6.69
CA ASN A 282 49.02 19.55 5.36
C ASN A 282 49.46 18.53 4.30
N SER A 283 49.03 17.28 4.41
CA SER A 283 49.41 16.20 3.50
C SER A 283 48.24 15.69 2.67
N ARG A 284 48.54 15.11 1.50
CA ARG A 284 47.58 14.43 0.63
C ARG A 284 48.03 12.98 0.45
N VAL A 285 47.51 12.09 1.26
CA VAL A 285 47.98 10.71 1.34
C VAL A 285 47.19 9.83 0.37
N LEU A 286 47.90 9.09 -0.48
CA LEU A 286 47.34 8.17 -1.47
C LEU A 286 47.36 6.72 -0.97
N ILE A 287 46.20 6.08 -0.96
CA ILE A 287 46.04 4.62 -0.85
C ILE A 287 45.87 4.05 -2.27
N SER A 288 46.74 3.10 -2.61
CA SER A 288 46.73 2.37 -3.87
C SER A 288 46.56 0.86 -3.64
N SER A 289 46.41 0.09 -4.71
CA SER A 289 46.12 -1.35 -4.70
C SER A 289 47.09 -2.23 -3.88
N CYS A 290 48.30 -1.76 -3.62
CA CYS A 290 49.28 -2.47 -2.81
C CYS A 290 49.59 -1.76 -1.48
N SER A 291 49.05 -0.55 -1.24
CA SER A 291 49.46 0.33 -0.13
C SER A 291 49.21 -0.27 1.26
N LEU A 292 48.18 -1.11 1.38
CA LEU A 292 47.75 -1.67 2.66
C LEU A 292 48.26 -3.09 2.85
N GLN A 293 48.47 -3.46 4.12
CA GLN A 293 48.91 -4.81 4.47
C GLN A 293 47.79 -5.81 4.19
N PRO A 294 48.05 -6.90 3.43
CA PRO A 294 47.04 -7.92 3.16
C PRO A 294 46.48 -8.52 4.45
N ASN A 295 45.17 -8.67 4.53
CA ASN A 295 44.42 -9.22 5.68
C ASN A 295 44.57 -8.41 7.00
N ALA A 296 45.20 -7.24 6.99
CA ALA A 296 45.31 -6.42 8.19
C ALA A 296 44.02 -5.63 8.41
N ILE A 297 43.51 -5.64 9.65
CA ILE A 297 42.38 -4.82 10.07
C ILE A 297 42.95 -3.55 10.72
N TYR A 298 42.77 -2.41 10.07
CA TYR A 298 43.21 -1.12 10.57
C TYR A 298 42.31 -0.63 11.70
N THR A 299 42.88 -0.27 12.86
CA THR A 299 42.12 0.16 14.03
C THR A 299 41.36 1.44 13.75
N LYS A 300 42.05 2.52 13.34
CA LYS A 300 41.42 3.80 13.04
C LYS A 300 42.24 4.60 12.05
N ILE A 301 41.59 5.26 11.09
CA ILE A 301 42.22 6.23 10.19
C ILE A 301 41.61 7.62 10.46
N GLU A 302 42.45 8.58 10.80
CA GLU A 302 42.05 9.97 11.07
C GLU A 302 42.65 10.91 10.03
N VAL A 303 41.79 11.70 9.39
CA VAL A 303 42.18 12.72 8.40
C VAL A 303 42.03 14.10 9.04
N PRO A 304 43.12 14.76 9.47
CA PRO A 304 43.06 16.10 10.04
C PRO A 304 42.47 17.14 9.10
N GLN A 305 42.01 18.27 9.63
CA GLN A 305 41.35 19.34 8.86
C GLN A 305 42.22 19.89 7.72
N SER A 306 43.54 19.89 7.88
CA SER A 306 44.50 20.39 6.88
C SER A 306 44.87 19.36 5.80
N SER A 307 44.39 18.12 5.93
CA SER A 307 44.88 16.97 5.15
C SER A 307 43.78 16.32 4.31
N GLU A 308 44.20 15.52 3.34
CA GLU A 308 43.31 14.79 2.45
C GLU A 308 43.74 13.32 2.33
N LEU A 309 42.78 12.40 2.37
CA LEU A 309 42.96 10.99 2.06
C LEU A 309 42.38 10.70 0.68
N ILE A 310 43.19 10.10 -0.20
CA ILE A 310 42.85 9.86 -1.61
C ILE A 310 43.00 8.36 -1.90
N PHE A 311 42.03 7.79 -2.61
CA PHE A 311 42.07 6.42 -3.12
C PHE A 311 42.31 6.44 -4.64
N SER A 312 43.20 5.58 -5.12
CA SER A 312 43.39 5.37 -6.57
C SER A 312 42.23 4.60 -7.20
N ASP A 313 42.15 4.66 -8.52
CA ASP A 313 41.31 3.75 -9.29
C ASP A 313 42.01 2.38 -9.41
N GLY A 314 41.45 1.33 -8.82
CA GLY A 314 42.09 0.02 -8.75
C GLY A 314 41.19 -1.08 -8.20
N PHE A 315 41.75 -2.27 -7.96
CA PHE A 315 41.04 -3.44 -7.46
C PHE A 315 41.61 -3.87 -6.11
N TYR A 316 40.96 -3.50 -5.01
CA TYR A 316 41.45 -3.82 -3.66
C TYR A 316 40.39 -3.60 -2.57
N GLU A 317 40.64 -4.21 -1.42
CA GLU A 317 39.82 -4.10 -0.21
C GLU A 317 40.57 -3.38 0.91
N VAL A 318 39.84 -2.58 1.69
CA VAL A 318 40.33 -1.90 2.89
C VAL A 318 39.56 -2.43 4.09
N HIS A 319 40.25 -3.14 4.98
CA HIS A 319 39.67 -3.66 6.21
C HIS A 319 39.99 -2.69 7.34
N VAL A 320 38.97 -2.08 7.93
CA VAL A 320 39.13 -1.02 8.94
C VAL A 320 38.05 -1.16 10.01
N ARG A 321 38.28 -0.65 11.22
CA ARG A 321 37.19 -0.47 12.18
C ARG A 321 36.55 0.91 12.00
N ASP A 322 37.36 1.96 12.11
CA ASP A 322 36.87 3.34 12.11
C ASP A 322 37.62 4.25 11.12
N ILE A 323 36.88 5.14 10.46
CA ILE A 323 37.44 6.26 9.68
C ILE A 323 36.82 7.57 10.18
N MET A 324 37.66 8.54 10.55
CA MET A 324 37.22 9.89 10.92
C MET A 324 37.82 10.93 9.99
N VAL A 325 36.97 11.71 9.32
CA VAL A 325 37.36 12.72 8.33
C VAL A 325 37.05 14.13 8.84
N MET A 326 38.09 14.84 9.25
CA MET A 326 38.01 16.27 9.59
C MET A 326 38.45 17.17 8.42
N GLY A 327 39.34 16.66 7.57
CA GLY A 327 39.75 17.27 6.30
C GLY A 327 38.92 16.76 5.13
N LYS A 328 39.56 16.11 4.13
CA LYS A 328 38.83 15.58 2.95
C LYS A 328 39.12 14.12 2.65
N LEU A 329 38.10 13.41 2.20
CA LEU A 329 38.20 12.07 1.65
C LEU A 329 37.79 12.07 0.17
N TRP A 330 38.65 11.52 -0.70
CA TRP A 330 38.41 11.38 -2.13
C TRP A 330 38.51 9.92 -2.57
N ILE A 331 37.40 9.37 -3.04
CA ILE A 331 37.31 8.08 -3.74
C ILE A 331 36.66 8.38 -5.09
N GLY A 332 37.41 9.06 -5.95
CA GLY A 332 36.88 9.69 -7.16
C GLY A 332 36.25 11.07 -6.90
N SER A 333 35.74 11.68 -7.96
CA SER A 333 35.06 12.98 -7.97
C SER A 333 33.96 13.00 -9.03
N LYS A 334 33.11 14.03 -9.01
CA LYS A 334 32.02 14.21 -9.98
C LYS A 334 32.47 14.02 -11.44
N ASP A 335 33.64 14.57 -11.78
CA ASP A 335 34.20 14.55 -13.13
C ASP A 335 35.24 13.43 -13.32
N CYS A 336 35.52 12.62 -12.30
CA CYS A 336 36.39 11.44 -12.38
C CYS A 336 35.83 10.31 -11.51
N ARG A 337 34.95 9.51 -12.11
CA ARG A 337 34.32 8.34 -11.48
C ARG A 337 35.21 7.10 -11.67
N LEU A 338 35.37 6.31 -10.61
CA LEU A 338 36.25 5.13 -10.58
C LEU A 338 35.66 3.93 -11.33
N ASN A 339 36.48 3.22 -12.09
CA ASN A 339 36.09 2.04 -12.87
C ASN A 339 36.53 0.72 -12.21
N GLY A 340 37.54 0.75 -11.36
CA GLY A 340 38.01 -0.36 -10.54
C GLY A 340 37.05 -0.68 -9.38
N ASN A 341 37.33 -1.77 -8.67
CA ASN A 341 36.54 -2.19 -7.52
C ASN A 341 37.26 -1.82 -6.21
N VAL A 342 36.71 -0.86 -5.47
CA VAL A 342 37.20 -0.43 -4.16
C VAL A 342 36.16 -0.82 -3.10
N THR A 343 36.52 -1.75 -2.23
CA THR A 343 35.65 -2.20 -1.13
C THR A 343 36.22 -1.76 0.21
N ILE A 344 35.43 -1.09 1.04
CA ILE A 344 35.76 -0.79 2.44
C ILE A 344 34.93 -1.72 3.34
N VAL A 345 35.60 -2.61 4.06
CA VAL A 345 35.00 -3.58 4.98
C VAL A 345 35.18 -3.09 6.41
N PHE A 346 34.08 -2.82 7.11
CA PHE A 346 34.07 -2.37 8.50
C PHE A 346 34.01 -3.57 9.46
N HIS A 347 34.98 -3.64 10.38
CA HIS A 347 35.12 -4.69 11.39
C HIS A 347 34.84 -4.15 12.79
N GLY A 348 34.26 -4.98 13.66
CA GLY A 348 34.03 -4.60 15.05
C GLY A 348 32.87 -5.37 15.66
N ALA A 349 33.02 -5.73 16.94
CA ALA A 349 31.95 -6.28 17.74
C ALA A 349 30.96 -5.18 18.16
N LYS A 350 29.71 -5.55 18.46
CA LYS A 350 28.69 -4.61 18.94
C LYS A 350 29.18 -3.85 20.17
N SER A 351 29.05 -2.53 20.11
CA SER A 351 29.54 -1.65 21.15
C SER A 351 28.78 -0.33 21.17
N ASN A 352 28.50 0.16 22.39
CA ASN A 352 27.93 1.50 22.62
C ASN A 352 29.01 2.59 22.79
N LEU A 353 30.27 2.27 22.48
CA LEU A 353 31.37 3.24 22.53
C LEU A 353 31.32 4.20 21.33
N ASP A 354 32.09 5.28 21.44
CA ASP A 354 32.28 6.29 20.40
C ASP A 354 33.76 6.33 19.99
N THR A 355 34.21 5.34 19.21
CA THR A 355 35.61 5.19 18.79
C THR A 355 35.96 5.97 17.52
N ILE A 356 34.98 6.23 16.66
CA ILE A 356 35.13 7.10 15.48
C ILE A 356 35.38 8.54 15.95
N HIS A 357 34.45 9.08 16.72
CA HIS A 357 34.46 10.43 17.31
C HIS A 357 33.33 10.52 18.34
N ASP A 358 33.36 11.50 19.24
CA ASP A 358 32.24 11.81 20.16
C ASP A 358 30.89 11.81 19.43
N LYS A 359 29.95 10.98 19.90
CA LYS A 359 28.61 10.75 19.36
C LYS A 359 28.53 10.13 17.96
N ALA A 360 29.66 9.79 17.34
CA ALA A 360 29.73 9.20 16.01
C ALA A 360 29.74 7.65 16.03
N GLY A 361 29.88 6.99 17.19
CA GLY A 361 29.79 5.54 17.31
C GLY A 361 31.07 4.80 16.99
N THR A 362 30.91 3.52 16.63
CA THR A 362 31.99 2.59 16.25
C THR A 362 31.64 1.88 14.94
N LYS A 363 32.64 1.25 14.31
CA LYS A 363 32.47 0.41 13.12
C LYS A 363 31.86 1.24 11.98
N GLY A 364 32.59 2.23 11.49
CA GLY A 364 32.03 3.13 10.48
C GLY A 364 32.89 4.30 10.07
N MET A 365 32.27 5.21 9.33
CA MET A 365 32.88 6.42 8.79
C MET A 365 32.13 7.67 9.27
N GLY A 366 32.85 8.58 9.94
CA GLY A 366 32.35 9.88 10.36
C GLY A 366 33.00 11.02 9.57
N ILE A 367 32.19 11.93 9.04
CA ILE A 367 32.63 13.18 8.42
C ILE A 367 32.25 14.34 9.33
N SER A 368 33.25 15.10 9.77
CA SER A 368 33.04 16.26 10.65
C SER A 368 32.28 17.39 9.95
N ARG A 369 31.77 18.36 10.71
CA ARG A 369 31.09 19.56 10.18
C ARG A 369 31.96 20.37 9.21
N MET A 370 33.28 20.37 9.41
CA MET A 370 34.25 21.03 8.51
C MET A 370 34.84 20.08 7.46
N GLY A 371 34.51 18.79 7.56
CA GLY A 371 35.00 17.75 6.68
C GLY A 371 34.24 17.72 5.35
N PHE A 372 34.84 17.05 4.37
CA PHE A 372 34.24 16.81 3.07
C PHE A 372 34.50 15.38 2.60
N VAL A 373 33.52 14.77 1.96
CA VAL A 373 33.67 13.46 1.31
C VAL A 373 33.17 13.50 -0.12
N SER A 374 33.97 12.90 -1.00
CA SER A 374 33.63 12.67 -2.41
C SER A 374 33.87 11.20 -2.73
N MET A 375 32.80 10.48 -3.11
CA MET A 375 32.86 9.09 -3.53
C MET A 375 32.08 8.94 -4.83
N HIS A 376 32.76 8.56 -5.91
CA HIS A 376 32.16 8.47 -7.24
C HIS A 376 32.62 7.19 -7.94
N GLY A 377 31.80 6.14 -7.90
CA GLY A 377 32.01 4.92 -8.68
C GLY A 377 31.38 5.06 -10.07
N LYS A 378 31.70 4.17 -11.02
CA LYS A 378 31.12 4.15 -12.38
C LYS A 378 29.60 4.36 -12.39
N LYS A 379 29.09 5.21 -13.31
CA LYS A 379 27.65 5.45 -13.49
C LYS A 379 27.01 4.25 -14.21
N TYR A 380 26.02 3.64 -13.57
CA TYR A 380 25.09 2.73 -14.22
C TYR A 380 23.75 3.42 -14.40
N PHE A 381 23.19 3.38 -15.61
CA PHE A 381 21.90 3.95 -15.94
C PHE A 381 21.08 2.96 -16.78
N ASN A 382 19.77 2.85 -16.57
CA ASN A 382 19.07 3.35 -15.38
C ASN A 382 19.45 2.51 -14.14
N THR A 383 19.41 3.07 -12.93
CA THR A 383 19.72 2.30 -11.70
C THR A 383 18.62 1.33 -11.31
N TRP A 384 17.42 1.56 -11.82
CA TRP A 384 16.31 0.62 -11.85
C TRP A 384 15.42 0.97 -13.04
N THR A 385 14.61 0.01 -13.45
CA THR A 385 13.61 0.16 -14.51
C THR A 385 12.46 -0.80 -14.21
N ARG A 386 11.52 -1.02 -15.13
CA ARG A 386 10.48 -2.03 -14.98
C ARG A 386 10.52 -3.05 -16.10
N LEU A 387 9.88 -4.18 -15.85
CA LEU A 387 9.61 -5.18 -16.87
C LEU A 387 8.79 -4.56 -18.01
N ALA A 388 9.17 -4.88 -19.25
CA ALA A 388 8.41 -4.55 -20.44
C ALA A 388 7.39 -5.63 -20.80
N ALA A 389 7.48 -6.81 -20.19
CA ALA A 389 6.54 -7.90 -20.32
C ALA A 389 6.63 -8.85 -19.12
N THR A 390 5.52 -9.50 -18.80
CA THR A 390 5.43 -10.48 -17.71
C THR A 390 6.52 -11.55 -17.84
N ALA A 391 7.24 -11.78 -16.74
CA ALA A 391 8.25 -12.81 -16.63
C ALA A 391 7.70 -13.99 -15.81
N TYR A 392 7.91 -15.21 -16.30
CA TYR A 392 7.35 -16.41 -15.69
C TYR A 392 8.42 -17.24 -14.98
N PRO A 393 8.04 -18.05 -13.97
CA PRO A 393 8.94 -19.04 -13.38
C PRO A 393 9.56 -19.94 -14.45
N GLY A 394 10.87 -20.15 -14.38
CA GLY A 394 11.62 -20.93 -15.36
C GLY A 394 12.19 -20.12 -16.53
N ASP A 395 11.76 -18.87 -16.72
CA ASP A 395 12.39 -17.98 -17.70
C ASP A 395 13.80 -17.60 -17.22
N PHE A 396 14.74 -17.50 -18.17
CA PHE A 396 16.10 -17.01 -17.90
C PHE A 396 16.27 -15.56 -18.37
N ILE A 397 15.40 -15.09 -19.26
CA ILE A 397 15.50 -13.80 -19.92
C ILE A 397 14.30 -12.95 -19.55
N ILE A 398 14.55 -11.71 -19.18
CA ILE A 398 13.53 -10.68 -18.99
C ILE A 398 13.68 -9.57 -20.03
N SER A 399 12.57 -8.90 -20.33
CA SER A 399 12.55 -7.68 -21.14
C SER A 399 12.34 -6.46 -20.25
N LEU A 400 13.11 -5.41 -20.48
CA LEU A 400 13.10 -4.15 -19.73
C LEU A 400 12.50 -3.02 -20.56
N GLN A 401 11.80 -2.10 -19.89
CA GLN A 401 11.20 -0.94 -20.56
C GLN A 401 12.24 0.09 -20.99
N ASP A 402 13.25 0.34 -20.15
CA ASP A 402 14.35 1.23 -20.49
C ASP A 402 15.63 0.46 -20.83
N PRO A 403 16.44 0.97 -21.77
CA PRO A 403 17.76 0.43 -22.02
C PRO A 403 18.68 0.68 -20.81
N VAL A 404 19.50 -0.30 -20.49
CA VAL A 404 20.50 -0.22 -19.42
C VAL A 404 21.92 -0.44 -19.92
N ASN A 405 22.89 0.13 -19.20
CA ASN A 405 24.33 -0.11 -19.41
C ASN A 405 24.94 -1.08 -18.36
N TRP A 406 24.11 -1.93 -17.76
CA TRP A 406 24.55 -2.93 -16.79
C TRP A 406 25.52 -3.93 -17.44
N GLU A 407 26.18 -4.74 -16.62
CA GLU A 407 27.29 -5.60 -17.00
C GLU A 407 27.09 -7.04 -16.49
N VAL A 408 27.69 -7.99 -17.21
CA VAL A 408 27.71 -9.40 -16.81
C VAL A 408 28.38 -9.58 -15.45
N GLY A 409 27.81 -10.46 -14.63
CA GLY A 409 28.28 -10.77 -13.28
C GLY A 409 27.72 -9.85 -12.20
N GLN A 410 27.00 -8.79 -12.56
CA GLN A 410 26.37 -7.91 -11.59
C GLN A 410 25.06 -8.48 -11.03
N ALA A 411 24.74 -8.09 -9.81
CA ALA A 411 23.52 -8.48 -9.10
C ALA A 411 22.40 -7.44 -9.28
N VAL A 412 21.21 -7.94 -9.56
CA VAL A 412 19.94 -7.19 -9.65
C VAL A 412 18.89 -7.86 -8.79
N PHE A 413 17.82 -7.15 -8.45
CA PHE A 413 16.61 -7.77 -7.95
C PHE A 413 15.39 -7.46 -8.80
N ILE A 414 14.35 -8.28 -8.69
CA ILE A 414 13.02 -8.05 -9.25
C ILE A 414 12.01 -8.00 -8.10
N THR A 415 11.13 -6.99 -8.09
CA THR A 415 10.10 -6.84 -7.05
C THR A 415 9.00 -7.88 -7.18
N THR A 416 8.36 -8.20 -6.05
CA THR A 416 7.22 -9.11 -5.97
C THR A 416 6.04 -8.65 -6.83
N SER A 417 5.13 -9.58 -7.12
CA SER A 417 3.79 -9.28 -7.67
C SER A 417 2.66 -9.76 -6.73
N GLN A 418 3.02 -10.13 -5.51
CA GLN A 418 2.10 -10.50 -4.43
C GLN A 418 1.66 -9.28 -3.64
N ILE A 419 0.48 -9.35 -3.01
CA ILE A 419 -0.01 -8.25 -2.17
C ILE A 419 0.78 -8.16 -0.85
N GLU A 420 0.97 -9.29 -0.18
CA GLU A 420 1.60 -9.36 1.14
C GLU A 420 3.10 -9.70 1.04
N ASP A 421 3.94 -8.71 0.75
CA ASP A 421 5.37 -8.90 0.49
C ASP A 421 6.15 -9.53 1.67
N GLU A 422 5.81 -9.16 2.91
CA GLU A 422 6.45 -9.67 4.13
C GLU A 422 6.10 -11.14 4.40
N PHE A 423 4.84 -11.52 4.21
CA PHE A 423 4.33 -12.86 4.52
C PHE A 423 4.49 -13.85 3.37
N THR A 424 4.47 -13.35 2.13
CA THR A 424 4.57 -14.16 0.90
C THR A 424 5.67 -13.60 0.00
N HIS A 425 6.90 -13.57 0.52
CA HIS A 425 8.07 -13.05 -0.18
C HIS A 425 8.32 -13.75 -1.53
N GLN A 426 8.25 -12.99 -2.62
CA GLN A 426 8.54 -13.44 -3.99
C GLN A 426 9.48 -12.48 -4.75
N ASN A 427 10.22 -11.63 -4.05
CA ASN A 427 11.29 -10.87 -4.69
C ASN A 427 12.43 -11.83 -5.07
N GLU A 428 13.14 -11.54 -6.15
CA GLU A 428 14.25 -12.38 -6.61
C GLU A 428 15.55 -11.59 -6.70
N LEU A 429 16.64 -12.11 -6.13
CA LEU A 429 18.00 -11.58 -6.31
C LEU A 429 18.74 -12.46 -7.32
N LEU A 430 19.19 -11.87 -8.44
CA LEU A 430 19.70 -12.59 -9.61
C LEU A 430 21.02 -12.02 -10.10
N THR A 431 21.84 -12.87 -10.73
CA THR A 431 23.10 -12.47 -11.36
C THR A 431 22.98 -12.47 -12.87
N ILE A 432 23.42 -11.38 -13.50
CA ILE A 432 23.41 -11.23 -14.96
C ILE A 432 24.42 -12.18 -15.62
N ALA A 433 23.94 -13.00 -16.55
CA ALA A 433 24.75 -13.88 -17.40
C ALA A 433 25.04 -13.26 -18.78
N ALA A 434 24.06 -12.56 -19.37
CA ALA A 434 24.18 -11.92 -20.67
C ALA A 434 23.22 -10.73 -20.81
N ILE A 435 23.55 -9.79 -21.69
CA ILE A 435 22.76 -8.57 -21.95
C ILE A 435 22.78 -8.32 -23.47
N SER A 436 21.62 -7.96 -24.04
CA SER A 436 21.52 -7.53 -25.44
C SER A 436 22.31 -6.25 -25.71
N GLN A 437 22.73 -6.03 -26.97
CA GLN A 437 23.38 -4.78 -27.38
C GLN A 437 22.53 -3.53 -27.13
N SER A 438 21.19 -3.64 -27.19
CA SER A 438 20.26 -2.54 -26.89
C SER A 438 20.12 -2.25 -25.39
N GLY A 439 20.60 -3.12 -24.51
CA GLY A 439 20.41 -3.00 -23.07
C GLY A 439 18.97 -3.26 -22.60
N THR A 440 18.11 -3.86 -23.42
CA THR A 440 16.68 -4.08 -23.07
C THR A 440 16.33 -5.52 -22.76
N LEU A 441 17.24 -6.47 -23.00
CA LEU A 441 17.09 -7.88 -22.63
C LEU A 441 18.24 -8.29 -21.72
N ILE A 442 17.89 -8.94 -20.62
CA ILE A 442 18.85 -9.47 -19.63
C ILE A 442 18.60 -10.95 -19.45
N GLN A 443 19.66 -11.75 -19.55
CA GLN A 443 19.68 -13.15 -19.18
C GLN A 443 20.34 -13.34 -17.81
N PHE A 444 19.79 -14.22 -16.98
CA PHE A 444 20.33 -14.57 -15.67
C PHE A 444 21.08 -15.91 -15.66
N THR A 445 21.93 -16.09 -14.65
CA THR A 445 22.67 -17.35 -14.42
C THR A 445 21.76 -18.50 -13.97
N THR A 446 20.63 -18.17 -13.35
CA THR A 446 19.60 -19.09 -12.87
C THR A 446 18.25 -18.65 -13.40
N PRO A 447 17.31 -19.58 -13.65
CA PRO A 447 15.97 -19.20 -14.05
C PRO A 447 15.23 -18.53 -12.89
N LEU A 448 14.22 -17.72 -13.23
CA LEU A 448 13.27 -17.15 -12.28
C LEU A 448 12.53 -18.25 -11.52
N CYS A 449 12.27 -18.01 -10.24
CA CYS A 449 11.49 -18.88 -9.38
C CYS A 449 10.02 -18.44 -9.33
N TYR A 450 9.74 -17.15 -9.53
CA TYR A 450 8.42 -16.57 -9.32
C TYR A 450 7.87 -15.87 -10.57
N TYR A 451 6.58 -15.55 -10.48
CA TYR A 451 5.86 -14.81 -11.50
C TYR A 451 5.99 -13.32 -11.21
N HIS A 452 6.48 -12.56 -12.19
CA HIS A 452 6.60 -11.11 -12.09
C HIS A 452 5.74 -10.46 -13.17
N TYR A 453 4.71 -9.75 -12.74
CA TYR A 453 3.70 -9.14 -13.59
C TYR A 453 4.26 -7.95 -14.37
N ALA A 454 3.90 -7.86 -15.65
CA ALA A 454 4.01 -6.63 -16.40
C ALA A 454 2.84 -6.50 -17.39
N GLY A 455 1.81 -5.77 -16.98
CA GLY A 455 0.68 -5.35 -17.82
C GLY A 455 0.56 -3.82 -17.86
N PRO A 456 -0.37 -3.25 -18.62
CA PRO A 456 -0.56 -1.78 -18.70
C PRO A 456 -0.85 -1.13 -17.34
N GLU A 457 -1.46 -1.88 -16.42
CA GLU A 457 -1.81 -1.44 -15.08
C GLU A 457 -0.61 -1.32 -14.17
N TYR A 458 0.36 -2.23 -14.28
CA TYR A 458 1.52 -2.27 -13.41
C TYR A 458 2.62 -3.16 -13.98
N GLN A 459 3.87 -2.84 -13.70
CA GLN A 459 5.02 -3.67 -14.05
C GLN A 459 6.01 -3.74 -12.89
N SER A 460 6.45 -4.95 -12.53
CA SER A 460 7.46 -5.13 -11.49
C SER A 460 8.76 -4.38 -11.83
N GLU A 461 9.33 -3.74 -10.82
CA GLU A 461 10.62 -3.07 -10.88
C GLU A 461 11.76 -4.08 -10.92
N VAL A 462 12.82 -3.69 -11.63
CA VAL A 462 14.10 -4.38 -11.67
C VAL A 462 15.16 -3.39 -11.20
N GLY A 463 15.75 -3.65 -10.04
CA GLY A 463 16.70 -2.75 -9.39
C GLY A 463 18.14 -3.27 -9.44
N MET A 464 19.09 -2.37 -9.71
CA MET A 464 20.50 -2.69 -9.85
C MET A 464 21.27 -2.51 -8.55
N LEU A 465 21.95 -3.55 -8.04
CA LEU A 465 22.59 -3.53 -6.71
C LEU A 465 24.11 -3.37 -6.75
N THR A 466 24.82 -4.01 -7.68
CA THR A 466 26.30 -3.93 -7.72
C THR A 466 26.77 -2.53 -8.12
N ARG A 467 27.78 -2.01 -7.42
CA ARG A 467 28.53 -0.80 -7.79
C ARG A 467 30.04 -1.06 -7.75
N ARG A 468 30.84 -0.08 -8.20
CA ARG A 468 32.31 -0.15 -8.23
C ARG A 468 32.96 0.23 -6.90
N ILE A 469 32.28 1.05 -6.11
CA ILE A 469 32.68 1.36 -4.73
C ILE A 469 31.66 0.69 -3.81
N THR A 470 32.14 -0.07 -2.82
CA THR A 470 31.28 -0.76 -1.85
C THR A 470 31.72 -0.44 -0.43
N LEU A 471 30.78 -0.02 0.42
CA LEU A 471 30.95 0.06 1.87
C LEU A 471 30.19 -1.10 2.51
N MET A 472 30.83 -1.91 3.35
CA MET A 472 30.14 -3.07 3.90
C MET A 472 30.58 -3.46 5.30
N GLY A 473 29.64 -4.01 6.08
CA GLY A 473 29.97 -4.73 7.30
C GLY A 473 30.67 -6.06 7.01
N ALA A 474 31.64 -6.40 7.85
CA ALA A 474 32.25 -7.73 7.88
C ALA A 474 31.21 -8.82 8.17
N MET A 475 31.56 -10.08 7.92
CA MET A 475 30.63 -11.23 8.05
C MET A 475 30.06 -11.37 9.47
N ASP A 476 30.83 -10.98 10.50
CA ASP A 476 30.40 -10.95 11.90
C ASP A 476 29.22 -10.00 12.19
N SER A 477 28.86 -9.13 11.25
CA SER A 477 27.74 -8.19 11.39
C SER A 477 26.39 -8.90 11.41
N GLU A 478 26.28 -10.07 10.78
CA GLU A 478 25.03 -10.83 10.66
C GLU A 478 24.57 -11.40 12.01
N ASP A 479 25.50 -11.71 12.93
CA ASP A 479 25.18 -12.35 14.20
C ASP A 479 24.33 -11.47 15.13
N GLU A 480 24.54 -10.15 15.09
CA GLU A 480 23.90 -9.18 15.98
C GLU A 480 23.19 -8.03 15.26
N ASN A 481 23.04 -8.12 13.93
CA ASN A 481 22.55 -7.02 13.08
C ASN A 481 23.35 -5.71 13.31
N PHE A 482 24.67 -5.83 13.48
CA PHE A 482 25.59 -4.75 13.82
C PHE A 482 26.59 -4.52 12.68
N GLY A 483 26.12 -3.80 11.65
CA GLY A 483 26.86 -3.47 10.45
C GLY A 483 27.78 -2.26 10.59
N GLY A 484 28.44 -1.92 9.49
CA GLY A 484 29.11 -0.64 9.37
C GLY A 484 28.11 0.51 9.25
N HIS A 485 28.52 1.76 9.50
CA HIS A 485 27.66 2.92 9.24
C HIS A 485 28.43 4.11 8.64
N PHE A 486 27.70 5.04 8.02
CA PHE A 486 28.26 6.29 7.49
C PHE A 486 27.47 7.49 8.01
N MET A 487 28.16 8.49 8.56
CA MET A 487 27.56 9.71 9.08
C MET A 487 28.31 10.94 8.57
N SER A 488 27.60 11.88 7.94
CA SER A 488 28.15 13.17 7.51
C SER A 488 27.48 14.34 8.20
N MET A 489 28.27 15.11 8.95
CA MET A 489 27.86 16.41 9.52
C MET A 489 28.27 17.60 8.65
N GLY A 490 29.01 17.35 7.55
CA GLY A 490 29.48 18.34 6.58
C GLY A 490 28.95 18.07 5.18
N GLU A 491 29.58 18.69 4.19
CA GLU A 491 29.23 18.50 2.77
C GLU A 491 29.68 17.12 2.27
N GLY A 492 28.84 16.46 1.46
CA GLY A 492 29.11 15.13 0.93
C GLY A 492 28.58 14.95 -0.49
N GLN A 493 29.40 14.36 -1.36
CA GLN A 493 29.05 14.02 -2.73
C GLN A 493 29.28 12.53 -2.96
N ILE A 494 28.20 11.76 -2.96
CA ILE A 494 28.25 10.31 -3.04
C ILE A 494 27.47 9.87 -4.29
N ALA A 495 28.13 9.17 -5.21
CA ALA A 495 27.52 8.72 -6.46
C ALA A 495 28.01 7.31 -6.85
N GLY A 496 27.08 6.40 -7.15
CA GLY A 496 27.45 5.06 -7.61
C GLY A 496 28.22 4.25 -6.55
N VAL A 497 27.78 4.34 -5.30
CA VAL A 497 28.33 3.59 -4.16
C VAL A 497 27.29 2.56 -3.70
N ALA A 498 27.71 1.33 -3.49
CA ALA A 498 26.89 0.28 -2.89
C ALA A 498 27.16 0.17 -1.39
N THR A 499 26.14 -0.17 -0.62
CA THR A 499 26.28 -0.61 0.76
C THR A 499 25.72 -2.01 0.95
N ASN A 500 26.39 -2.83 1.75
CA ASN A 500 25.88 -4.15 2.14
C ASN A 500 26.15 -4.44 3.61
N ARG A 501 25.18 -4.97 4.37
CA ARG A 501 25.32 -5.21 5.82
C ARG A 501 25.77 -3.97 6.58
N MET A 502 25.06 -2.87 6.33
CA MET A 502 25.31 -1.58 6.96
C MET A 502 24.08 -1.18 7.80
N GLY A 503 24.25 -0.21 8.67
CA GLY A 503 23.31 0.12 9.74
C GLY A 503 23.52 -0.75 10.98
N GLN A 504 23.07 -0.28 12.13
CA GLN A 504 23.18 -0.99 13.41
C GLN A 504 21.83 -1.02 14.09
N LEU A 505 21.19 -2.20 14.15
CA LEU A 505 19.82 -2.34 14.66
C LEU A 505 19.68 -1.76 16.07
N ASN A 506 18.67 -0.91 16.28
CA ASN A 506 18.36 -0.24 17.54
C ASN A 506 19.52 0.61 18.11
N MET A 507 20.39 1.15 17.24
CA MET A 507 21.39 2.15 17.60
C MET A 507 21.16 3.46 16.84
N MET A 508 20.75 4.50 17.56
CA MET A 508 20.31 5.76 16.96
C MET A 508 21.40 6.41 16.09
N GLY A 509 21.01 6.88 14.91
CA GLY A 509 21.91 7.60 14.00
C GLY A 509 22.96 6.72 13.29
N ARG A 510 22.90 5.39 13.42
CA ARG A 510 23.87 4.45 12.84
C ARG A 510 23.25 3.78 11.60
N TYR A 511 23.27 4.49 10.47
CA TYR A 511 22.59 4.09 9.22
C TYR A 511 23.59 3.91 8.05
N PRO A 512 23.21 3.20 6.98
CA PRO A 512 24.06 3.04 5.79
C PRO A 512 24.50 4.34 5.13
N PHE A 513 23.58 5.31 5.00
CA PHE A 513 23.88 6.68 4.58
C PHE A 513 23.11 7.68 5.44
N HIS A 514 23.82 8.55 6.16
CA HIS A 514 23.21 9.50 7.08
C HIS A 514 23.81 10.90 6.94
N PHE A 515 23.04 11.87 6.43
CA PHE A 515 23.35 13.29 6.62
C PHE A 515 22.77 13.74 7.96
N HIS A 516 23.67 14.03 8.91
CA HIS A 516 23.32 14.27 10.31
C HIS A 516 23.58 15.71 10.71
N MET A 517 22.52 16.47 10.97
CA MET A 517 22.56 17.83 11.53
C MET A 517 23.49 18.78 10.74
N ALA A 518 23.56 18.61 9.42
CA ALA A 518 24.47 19.37 8.57
C ALA A 518 23.96 20.78 8.24
N GLY A 519 22.72 21.11 8.62
CA GLY A 519 22.09 22.38 8.33
C GLY A 519 21.76 22.50 6.84
N THR A 520 21.90 23.68 6.26
CA THR A 520 21.64 23.90 4.82
C THR A 520 22.90 23.67 4.01
N LEU A 521 22.91 22.59 3.24
CA LEU A 521 24.00 22.21 2.35
C LEU A 521 23.95 23.00 1.03
N LYS A 522 25.09 23.12 0.35
CA LYS A 522 25.20 23.88 -0.91
C LYS A 522 25.25 22.99 -2.13
N ASN A 523 26.04 21.91 -2.09
CA ASN A 523 26.34 21.09 -3.25
C ASN A 523 26.42 19.59 -2.89
N SER A 524 25.57 19.15 -1.97
CA SER A 524 25.58 17.77 -1.46
C SER A 524 24.51 16.90 -2.11
N TYR A 525 24.88 15.65 -2.35
CA TYR A 525 23.99 14.67 -2.95
C TYR A 525 24.41 13.23 -2.65
N ILE A 526 23.42 12.33 -2.64
CA ILE A 526 23.59 10.90 -2.76
C ILE A 526 22.83 10.46 -4.00
N THR A 527 23.54 10.08 -5.06
CA THR A 527 22.93 9.66 -6.32
C THR A 527 23.35 8.27 -6.74
N ASP A 528 22.49 7.61 -7.50
CA ASP A 528 22.81 6.36 -8.19
C ASP A 528 23.46 5.25 -7.33
N CYS A 529 23.23 5.31 -6.02
CA CYS A 529 23.74 4.38 -5.02
C CYS A 529 22.80 3.19 -4.83
N SER A 530 23.27 2.19 -4.10
CA SER A 530 22.47 1.03 -3.70
C SER A 530 22.66 0.68 -2.24
N VAL A 531 21.60 0.20 -1.60
CA VAL A 531 21.61 -0.36 -0.24
C VAL A 531 21.03 -1.76 -0.31
N LEU A 532 21.79 -2.73 0.22
CA LEU A 532 21.40 -4.13 0.33
C LEU A 532 21.58 -4.59 1.77
N ASN A 533 20.62 -5.36 2.32
CA ASN A 533 20.71 -5.95 3.66
C ASN A 533 21.05 -4.89 4.73
N ALA A 534 20.21 -3.86 4.85
CA ALA A 534 20.41 -2.84 5.86
C ALA A 534 19.80 -3.27 7.20
N TYR A 535 20.59 -3.21 8.27
CA TYR A 535 20.12 -3.59 9.59
C TYR A 535 19.36 -2.48 10.32
N PHE A 536 19.51 -1.23 9.85
CA PHE A 536 18.73 -0.12 10.38
C PHE A 536 18.69 1.04 9.37
N ARG A 537 17.53 1.22 8.73
CA ARG A 537 17.21 2.26 7.74
C ARG A 537 18.14 2.24 6.52
N CYS A 538 17.97 3.18 5.59
CA CYS A 538 18.85 3.30 4.42
C CYS A 538 19.46 4.69 4.28
N TYR A 539 18.71 5.60 3.64
CA TYR A 539 19.08 6.97 3.32
C TYR A 539 18.38 7.91 4.30
N THR A 540 19.11 8.40 5.28
CA THR A 540 18.58 9.27 6.34
C THR A 540 19.02 10.73 6.13
N ILE A 541 18.05 11.63 6.19
CA ILE A 541 18.24 13.09 6.25
C ILE A 541 17.74 13.54 7.61
N HIS A 542 18.66 14.01 8.45
CA HIS A 542 18.36 14.46 9.81
C HIS A 542 18.86 15.89 10.01
N GLY A 543 17.98 16.83 10.35
CA GLY A 543 18.33 18.25 10.58
C GLY A 543 19.10 18.89 9.43
N THR A 544 18.84 18.43 8.19
CA THR A 544 19.60 18.76 6.99
C THR A 544 18.66 19.20 5.87
N ASN A 545 19.04 20.26 5.17
CA ASN A 545 18.25 20.93 4.14
C ASN A 545 19.04 21.01 2.84
N ASN A 546 18.30 21.10 1.72
CA ASN A 546 18.85 21.29 0.38
C ASN A 546 19.82 20.17 -0.10
N VAL A 547 19.56 18.92 0.28
CA VAL A 547 20.27 17.74 -0.26
C VAL A 547 19.47 17.06 -1.39
N THR A 548 20.18 16.54 -2.39
CA THR A 548 19.58 15.70 -3.44
C THR A 548 19.84 14.23 -3.16
N VAL A 549 18.78 13.44 -3.05
CA VAL A 549 18.80 11.98 -2.94
C VAL A 549 18.08 11.42 -4.16
N SER A 550 18.83 10.98 -5.17
CA SER A 550 18.25 10.66 -6.49
C SER A 550 18.78 9.39 -7.14
N GLU A 551 17.96 8.70 -7.93
CA GLU A 551 18.37 7.49 -8.68
C GLU A 551 18.87 6.35 -7.77
N ASN A 552 18.54 6.32 -6.48
CA ASN A 552 19.04 5.32 -5.54
C ASN A 552 18.11 4.11 -5.41
N VAL A 553 18.68 2.98 -4.99
CA VAL A 553 17.92 1.74 -4.79
C VAL A 553 18.19 1.16 -3.40
N ALA A 554 17.15 0.79 -2.66
CA ALA A 554 17.25 0.07 -1.39
C ALA A 554 16.47 -1.25 -1.46
N PHE A 555 17.10 -2.35 -1.05
CA PHE A 555 16.49 -3.68 -1.03
C PHE A 555 16.83 -4.45 0.24
N ASN A 556 15.83 -5.12 0.84
CA ASN A 556 15.97 -5.92 2.06
C ASN A 556 16.50 -5.08 3.24
N SER A 557 15.63 -4.31 3.88
CA SER A 557 16.04 -3.30 4.88
C SER A 557 15.12 -3.27 6.09
N LEU A 558 15.70 -3.30 7.29
CA LEU A 558 14.99 -3.12 8.56
C LEU A 558 14.79 -1.63 8.86
N GLY A 559 13.54 -1.21 9.10
CA GLY A 559 13.16 0.18 9.30
C GLY A 559 13.00 0.98 8.00
N HIS A 560 12.72 2.28 8.11
CA HIS A 560 12.42 3.12 6.93
C HIS A 560 13.61 3.29 5.97
N CYS A 561 13.37 3.24 4.66
CA CYS A 561 14.44 3.39 3.66
C CYS A 561 14.84 4.85 3.42
N PHE A 562 13.91 5.68 2.92
CA PHE A 562 14.14 7.11 2.69
C PHE A 562 13.49 7.89 3.82
N TYR A 563 14.28 8.34 4.80
CA TYR A 563 13.81 8.75 6.10
C TYR A 563 14.17 10.22 6.40
N LEU A 564 13.13 11.06 6.56
CA LEU A 564 13.24 12.41 7.13
C LEU A 564 12.95 12.34 8.63
N GLU A 565 13.89 12.75 9.47
CA GLU A 565 13.86 12.36 10.90
C GLU A 565 13.00 13.25 11.80
N ASP A 566 13.24 14.56 11.83
CA ASP A 566 12.74 15.43 12.91
C ASP A 566 11.61 16.39 12.50
N GLY A 567 11.26 16.46 11.21
CA GLY A 567 10.24 17.36 10.68
C GLY A 567 10.75 18.76 10.34
N VAL A 568 12.06 19.02 10.44
CA VAL A 568 12.68 20.32 10.08
C VAL A 568 13.39 20.30 8.73
N GLU A 569 13.45 19.13 8.09
CA GLU A 569 14.14 18.90 6.84
C GLU A 569 13.31 19.47 5.67
N GLU A 570 13.77 20.57 5.08
CA GLU A 570 13.10 21.30 4.00
C GLU A 570 14.00 21.44 2.75
N ASN A 571 13.36 21.67 1.60
CA ASN A 571 14.01 21.91 0.30
C ASN A 571 14.88 20.76 -0.22
N ASN A 572 14.74 19.57 0.33
CA ASN A 572 15.40 18.37 -0.17
C ASN A 572 14.69 17.86 -1.44
N THR A 573 15.44 17.16 -2.29
CA THR A 573 14.92 16.54 -3.50
C THR A 573 15.12 15.04 -3.43
N LEU A 574 14.02 14.30 -3.33
CA LEU A 574 13.98 12.85 -3.37
C LEU A 574 13.36 12.44 -4.71
N SER A 575 14.16 11.94 -5.64
CA SER A 575 13.67 11.66 -7.00
C SER A 575 14.21 10.37 -7.61
N TYR A 576 13.37 9.66 -8.36
CA TYR A 576 13.77 8.44 -9.08
C TYR A 576 14.38 7.37 -8.16
N ASN A 577 13.98 7.31 -6.90
CA ASN A 577 14.47 6.29 -5.98
C ASN A 577 13.53 5.07 -5.93
N LEU A 578 14.09 3.90 -5.66
CA LEU A 578 13.34 2.66 -5.45
C LEU A 578 13.63 2.10 -4.06
N ALA A 579 12.59 1.88 -3.26
CA ALA A 579 12.67 1.07 -2.03
C ALA A 579 11.88 -0.23 -2.22
N ALA A 580 12.46 -1.37 -1.87
CA ALA A 580 11.80 -2.66 -2.00
C ALA A 580 12.13 -3.59 -0.83
N TYR A 581 11.16 -4.41 -0.41
CA TYR A 581 11.30 -5.39 0.67
C TYR A 581 11.79 -4.72 1.97
N VAL A 582 10.92 -3.86 2.50
CA VAL A 582 11.14 -3.05 3.70
C VAL A 582 10.44 -3.72 4.88
N HIS A 583 11.17 -3.88 5.98
CA HIS A 583 10.73 -4.61 7.16
C HIS A 583 10.43 -3.66 8.33
N ILE A 584 9.33 -3.90 9.01
CA ILE A 584 9.02 -3.27 10.29
C ILE A 584 9.99 -3.72 11.39
N ILE A 585 10.13 -2.91 12.44
CA ILE A 585 10.87 -3.28 13.64
C ILE A 585 9.88 -3.45 14.79
N GLY A 586 9.84 -4.67 15.34
CA GLY A 586 8.87 -5.05 16.37
C GLY A 586 7.48 -5.29 15.80
N GLU A 587 6.46 -5.14 16.65
CA GLU A 587 5.07 -5.33 16.25
C GLU A 587 4.59 -4.19 15.32
N PRO A 588 3.85 -4.53 14.25
CA PRO A 588 3.26 -3.52 13.36
C PRO A 588 2.22 -2.69 14.10
N ALA A 589 2.15 -1.40 13.79
CA ALA A 589 0.97 -0.62 14.16
C ALA A 589 -0.26 -1.17 13.40
N SER A 590 -1.33 -1.50 14.11
CA SER A 590 -2.48 -2.21 13.54
C SER A 590 -3.83 -1.58 13.90
N GLY A 591 -3.82 -0.34 14.41
CA GLY A 591 -4.93 0.36 15.06
C GLY A 591 -6.30 0.10 14.45
N SER A 592 -7.01 -0.88 14.99
CA SER A 592 -8.35 -1.29 14.55
C SER A 592 -9.46 -0.36 15.08
N SER A 593 -9.09 0.71 15.78
CA SER A 593 -10.01 1.67 16.39
C SER A 593 -9.79 3.08 15.86
N GLN A 594 -10.81 3.92 15.94
CA GLN A 594 -10.73 5.35 15.57
C GLN A 594 -9.80 6.17 16.49
N GLY A 595 -9.30 5.60 17.60
CA GLY A 595 -8.44 6.28 18.57
C GLY A 595 -6.95 6.26 18.27
N GLY A 596 -6.51 5.52 17.25
CA GLY A 596 -5.09 5.27 16.95
C GLY A 596 -4.38 4.43 18.01
N ASP A 597 -3.21 3.89 17.68
CA ASP A 597 -2.37 3.14 18.62
C ASP A 597 -1.35 4.07 19.28
N TYR A 598 -1.24 3.98 20.60
CA TYR A 598 -0.12 4.58 21.33
C TYR A 598 1.03 3.58 21.39
N ILE A 599 2.07 3.86 20.61
CA ILE A 599 3.27 3.03 20.54
C ILE A 599 4.43 3.77 21.20
N GLU A 600 4.99 3.17 22.25
CA GLU A 600 6.18 3.70 22.93
C GLU A 600 7.46 2.99 22.45
N GLY A 601 8.58 3.68 22.64
CA GLY A 601 9.91 3.17 22.35
C GLY A 601 10.32 2.13 23.39
N THR A 602 10.98 1.06 22.94
CA THR A 602 11.54 0.01 23.79
C THR A 602 13.01 -0.22 23.43
N GLU A 603 13.74 -1.03 24.20
CA GLU A 603 15.11 -1.42 23.86
C GLU A 603 15.22 -2.12 22.48
N ASN A 604 14.17 -2.82 22.08
CA ASN A 604 14.10 -3.58 20.82
C ASN A 604 13.39 -2.81 19.69
N ARG A 605 12.88 -1.61 19.97
CA ARG A 605 12.31 -0.67 18.99
C ARG A 605 12.50 0.74 19.54
N ILE A 606 13.68 1.30 19.36
CA ILE A 606 14.05 2.58 19.99
C ILE A 606 13.30 3.78 19.42
N GLN A 607 12.77 3.66 18.20
CA GLN A 607 11.94 4.68 17.56
C GLN A 607 10.56 4.09 17.27
N PRO A 608 9.49 4.61 17.92
CA PRO A 608 8.13 4.12 17.71
C PRO A 608 7.70 4.07 16.24
N ALA A 609 8.15 5.04 15.43
CA ALA A 609 7.84 5.14 14.01
C ALA A 609 8.26 3.90 13.21
N ASP A 610 9.29 3.14 13.64
CA ASP A 610 9.75 1.95 12.93
C ASP A 610 8.74 0.78 12.99
N SER A 611 7.69 0.87 13.84
CA SER A 611 6.50 -0.01 13.78
C SER A 611 5.64 0.22 12.52
N THR A 612 5.90 1.33 11.83
CA THR A 612 5.28 1.74 10.57
C THR A 612 6.34 1.91 9.47
N ALA A 613 7.41 1.09 9.52
CA ALA A 613 8.51 1.15 8.57
C ALA A 613 8.01 1.18 7.12
N SER A 614 8.53 2.11 6.34
CA SER A 614 8.03 2.44 5.01
C SER A 614 9.17 2.69 4.04
N GLY A 615 8.89 2.54 2.74
CA GLY A 615 9.83 2.95 1.70
C GLY A 615 10.24 4.41 1.88
N PHE A 616 9.25 5.29 2.10
CA PHE A 616 9.45 6.72 2.34
C PHE A 616 8.74 7.14 3.62
N TYR A 617 9.48 7.75 4.55
CA TYR A 617 8.94 8.36 5.76
C TYR A 617 9.20 9.87 5.71
N ILE A 618 8.11 10.63 5.64
CA ILE A 618 8.11 12.03 5.25
C ILE A 618 7.56 12.84 6.42
N SER A 619 8.42 13.14 7.39
CA SER A 619 8.06 13.94 8.57
C SER A 619 7.73 15.41 8.24
N ASN A 620 8.19 15.91 7.09
CA ASN A 620 7.85 17.25 6.58
C ASN A 620 7.68 17.19 5.05
N ALA A 621 6.52 17.64 4.58
CA ALA A 621 6.17 17.61 3.16
C ALA A 621 6.87 18.70 2.32
N PHE A 622 7.50 19.73 2.91
CA PHE A 622 8.16 20.85 2.19
C PHE A 622 9.46 20.46 1.45
N ASN A 623 9.36 19.44 0.61
CA ASN A 623 10.40 18.79 -0.16
C ASN A 623 9.82 18.39 -1.53
N ARG A 624 10.69 17.90 -2.43
CA ARG A 624 10.29 17.43 -3.77
C ARG A 624 10.35 15.91 -3.81
N PHE A 625 9.25 15.26 -4.20
CA PHE A 625 9.12 13.82 -4.39
C PHE A 625 8.71 13.51 -5.83
N ILE A 626 9.66 13.05 -6.65
CA ILE A 626 9.47 12.95 -8.11
C ILE A 626 9.84 11.55 -8.60
N GLY A 627 8.89 10.80 -9.17
CA GLY A 627 9.17 9.55 -9.86
C GLY A 627 9.73 8.43 -8.96
N ASN A 628 9.45 8.46 -7.65
CA ASN A 628 9.91 7.41 -6.74
C ASN A 628 9.01 6.17 -6.78
N ALA A 629 9.55 5.01 -6.44
CA ALA A 629 8.82 3.74 -6.37
C ALA A 629 9.04 3.04 -5.03
N ALA A 630 8.00 2.42 -4.48
CA ALA A 630 8.06 1.62 -3.25
C ALA A 630 7.35 0.26 -3.41
N SER A 631 7.98 -0.81 -2.96
CA SER A 631 7.43 -2.18 -2.87
C SER A 631 7.61 -2.70 -1.45
N GLY A 632 6.55 -3.16 -0.79
CA GLY A 632 6.68 -3.67 0.58
C GLY A 632 6.66 -2.59 1.65
N GLY A 633 6.90 -3.00 2.90
CA GLY A 633 6.77 -2.15 4.08
C GLY A 633 5.34 -2.02 4.59
N TRP A 634 5.21 -1.42 5.78
CA TRP A 634 3.92 -1.09 6.37
C TRP A 634 3.11 -0.17 5.45
N ALA A 635 3.81 0.78 4.81
CA ALA A 635 3.33 1.62 3.74
C ALA A 635 4.45 1.88 2.72
N GLY A 636 4.08 2.21 1.48
CA GLY A 636 5.03 2.76 0.51
C GLY A 636 5.50 4.16 0.91
N PHE A 637 4.54 5.04 1.19
CA PHE A 637 4.77 6.43 1.60
C PHE A 637 3.97 6.76 2.87
N ASN A 638 4.69 7.12 3.94
CA ASN A 638 4.11 7.45 5.24
C ASN A 638 4.36 8.92 5.58
N LEU A 639 3.29 9.70 5.71
CA LEU A 639 3.31 11.09 6.19
C LEU A 639 2.63 11.17 7.56
N PRO A 640 3.40 11.22 8.67
CA PRO A 640 2.86 11.27 10.02
C PRO A 640 2.18 12.61 10.40
N ASN A 641 2.21 13.63 9.52
CA ASN A 641 1.57 14.93 9.71
C ASN A 641 1.89 15.61 11.06
N GLN A 642 3.19 15.77 11.36
CA GLN A 642 3.64 16.27 12.66
C GLN A 642 3.25 17.74 12.89
N TYR A 643 2.61 18.05 14.03
CA TYR A 643 2.26 19.43 14.42
C TYR A 643 3.44 20.24 14.99
N LYS A 644 4.57 19.57 15.25
CA LYS A 644 5.79 20.18 15.77
C LYS A 644 6.99 19.28 15.47
N PRO A 645 8.19 19.85 15.24
CA PRO A 645 9.41 19.08 15.18
C PRO A 645 9.68 18.22 16.43
N MET A 646 10.46 17.16 16.24
CA MET A 646 10.78 16.20 17.30
C MET A 646 12.27 16.14 17.64
N ALA A 647 12.61 15.27 18.60
CA ALA A 647 13.96 14.92 19.04
C ALA A 647 14.95 16.11 19.16
N LEU A 648 16.06 16.10 18.39
CA LEU A 648 17.12 17.11 18.49
C LEU A 648 16.65 18.49 18.05
N ASN A 649 15.64 18.55 17.18
CA ASN A 649 15.07 19.79 16.65
C ASN A 649 13.75 20.22 17.31
N ARG A 650 13.33 19.58 18.41
CA ARG A 650 12.04 19.83 19.11
C ARG A 650 11.78 21.27 19.57
N ASN A 651 12.80 22.12 19.57
CA ASN A 651 12.72 23.52 19.98
C ASN A 651 12.67 24.50 18.80
N VAL A 652 12.72 24.02 17.55
CA VAL A 652 12.53 24.85 16.35
C VAL A 652 11.07 25.29 16.27
N SER A 653 10.84 26.59 16.09
CA SER A 653 9.50 27.17 15.94
C SER A 653 8.99 26.97 14.51
N MET A 654 8.39 25.81 14.26
CA MET A 654 7.82 25.40 12.96
C MET A 654 6.62 24.48 13.22
N ASN A 655 5.64 24.48 12.30
CA ASN A 655 4.58 23.47 12.24
C ASN A 655 4.71 22.68 10.91
N PRO A 656 5.25 21.44 10.93
CA PRO A 656 5.40 20.61 9.73
C PRO A 656 4.07 20.28 9.04
N SER A 657 2.96 20.15 9.78
CA SER A 657 1.64 19.83 9.20
C SER A 657 1.02 20.98 8.39
N GLU A 658 1.52 22.20 8.56
CA GLU A 658 1.12 23.37 7.77
C GLU A 658 1.99 23.56 6.51
N ARG A 659 2.93 22.64 6.25
CA ARG A 659 3.83 22.74 5.11
C ARG A 659 3.31 21.94 3.92
N PRO A 660 2.96 22.57 2.78
CA PRO A 660 2.56 21.83 1.58
C PRO A 660 3.77 21.21 0.89
N PHE A 661 3.53 20.24 0.01
CA PHE A 661 4.57 19.74 -0.89
C PHE A 661 5.12 20.87 -1.77
N ILE A 662 6.45 20.91 -1.95
CA ILE A 662 7.03 21.73 -3.03
C ILE A 662 6.66 21.10 -4.37
N GLN A 663 6.77 19.77 -4.46
CA GLN A 663 6.38 19.00 -5.63
C GLN A 663 6.13 17.55 -5.23
N TRP A 664 5.00 17.01 -5.68
CA TRP A 664 4.69 15.58 -5.65
C TRP A 664 4.28 15.19 -7.07
N GLU A 665 5.03 14.29 -7.71
CA GLU A 665 4.79 13.93 -9.11
C GLU A 665 5.30 12.52 -9.45
N GLY A 666 4.42 11.66 -9.97
CA GLY A 666 4.77 10.38 -10.58
C GLY A 666 5.25 9.31 -9.61
N ASN A 667 4.90 9.41 -8.32
CA ASN A 667 5.30 8.44 -7.31
C ASN A 667 4.40 7.20 -7.37
N THR A 668 5.01 6.01 -7.23
CA THR A 668 4.32 4.72 -7.32
C THR A 668 4.55 3.87 -6.07
N ALA A 669 3.54 3.16 -5.58
CA ALA A 669 3.73 2.22 -4.49
C ALA A 669 2.85 0.97 -4.63
N HIS A 670 3.38 -0.18 -4.18
CA HIS A 670 2.63 -1.42 -4.19
C HIS A 670 3.04 -2.41 -3.11
N SER A 671 2.21 -3.46 -2.96
CA SER A 671 2.47 -4.58 -2.05
C SER A 671 2.73 -4.08 -0.62
N SER A 672 1.84 -3.22 -0.12
CA SER A 672 1.90 -2.61 1.21
C SER A 672 0.47 -2.31 1.72
N GLY A 673 0.32 -1.79 2.93
CA GLY A 673 -1.00 -1.48 3.49
C GLY A 673 -1.85 -2.72 3.80
N TYR A 674 -1.21 -3.85 4.12
CA TYR A 674 -1.87 -5.12 4.42
C TYR A 674 -1.72 -5.61 5.86
N PHE A 675 -1.02 -4.84 6.71
CA PHE A 675 -0.80 -5.23 8.11
C PHE A 675 -2.08 -5.16 8.97
N TRP A 676 -3.16 -4.55 8.45
CA TRP A 676 -4.48 -4.47 9.07
C TRP A 676 -5.52 -3.95 8.06
N ASP A 677 -6.81 -4.03 8.40
CA ASP A 677 -7.93 -3.85 7.44
C ASP A 677 -8.03 -2.45 6.80
N PHE A 678 -7.58 -1.38 7.46
CA PHE A 678 -7.50 -0.04 6.85
C PHE A 678 -6.05 0.43 6.62
N GLY A 679 -5.08 -0.50 6.63
CA GLY A 679 -3.70 -0.19 6.28
C GLY A 679 -3.59 0.48 4.93
N THR A 680 -2.73 1.49 4.79
CA THR A 680 -2.68 2.33 3.58
C THR A 680 -1.33 2.28 2.88
N THR A 681 -1.34 2.30 1.55
CA THR A 681 -0.13 2.35 0.71
C THR A 681 0.51 3.75 0.69
N VAL A 682 -0.29 4.81 0.57
CA VAL A 682 0.15 6.22 0.62
C VAL A 682 -0.72 7.01 1.62
N TYR A 683 -0.11 7.45 2.71
CA TYR A 683 -0.78 8.23 3.76
C TYR A 683 -0.66 9.73 3.53
N VAL A 684 -1.75 10.45 3.78
CA VAL A 684 -1.89 11.89 4.09
C VAL A 684 -1.11 12.85 3.18
N GLY A 685 -1.80 13.61 2.34
CA GLY A 685 -1.22 14.75 1.63
C GLY A 685 -2.01 15.11 0.37
N ASP A 686 -1.62 16.20 -0.28
CA ASP A 686 -2.11 16.55 -1.61
C ASP A 686 -1.30 15.81 -2.68
N PHE A 687 -1.97 15.00 -3.48
CA PHE A 687 -1.33 14.05 -4.36
C PHE A 687 -1.68 14.36 -5.81
N ASN A 688 -0.68 14.81 -6.55
CA ASN A 688 -0.79 14.96 -7.99
C ASN A 688 -0.01 13.86 -8.71
N ASN A 689 -0.63 13.22 -9.70
CA ASN A 689 0.05 12.27 -10.58
C ASN A 689 0.63 11.06 -9.81
N THR A 690 -0.23 10.26 -9.17
CA THR A 690 0.17 9.17 -8.25
C THR A 690 -0.39 7.83 -8.71
N LYS A 691 0.37 6.75 -8.50
CA LYS A 691 -0.09 5.39 -8.83
C LYS A 691 0.08 4.42 -7.66
N THR A 692 -0.94 3.64 -7.38
CA THR A 692 -0.94 2.63 -6.30
C THR A 692 -1.44 1.29 -6.82
N PHE A 693 -0.91 0.21 -6.25
CA PHE A 693 -1.21 -1.15 -6.69
C PHE A 693 -1.14 -2.15 -5.52
N LEU A 694 -1.89 -3.26 -5.57
CA LEU A 694 -1.76 -4.39 -4.63
C LEU A 694 -1.76 -3.99 -3.15
N SER A 695 -2.93 -3.60 -2.65
CA SER A 695 -3.13 -3.31 -1.23
C SER A 695 -4.42 -3.96 -0.75
N THR A 696 -4.41 -4.60 0.41
CA THR A 696 -5.64 -5.22 0.98
C THR A 696 -6.51 -4.22 1.71
N GLY A 697 -5.91 -3.20 2.34
CA GLY A 697 -6.62 -2.08 2.95
C GLY A 697 -6.91 -0.98 1.93
N GLN A 698 -6.31 0.18 2.12
CA GLN A 698 -6.52 1.38 1.32
C GLN A 698 -5.29 1.71 0.46
N CYS A 699 -5.52 2.24 -0.72
CA CYS A 699 -4.41 2.71 -1.54
C CYS A 699 -4.00 4.16 -1.20
N ILE A 700 -4.96 5.06 -0.99
CA ILE A 700 -4.72 6.41 -0.45
C ILE A 700 -5.64 6.67 0.73
N SER A 701 -5.10 7.27 1.79
CA SER A 701 -5.88 7.67 2.97
C SER A 701 -5.49 9.06 3.44
N HIS A 702 -6.45 9.91 3.75
CA HIS A 702 -6.22 11.23 4.31
C HIS A 702 -7.26 11.57 5.37
N TRP A 703 -6.80 11.79 6.60
CA TRP A 703 -7.61 12.17 7.76
C TRP A 703 -7.27 13.60 8.21
N GLY A 704 -7.73 14.59 7.44
CA GLY A 704 -7.43 15.99 7.67
C GLY A 704 -8.53 16.92 7.16
N THR A 705 -8.21 18.21 7.03
CA THR A 705 -9.21 19.24 6.73
C THR A 705 -9.51 19.39 5.24
N GLU A 706 -8.51 19.20 4.39
CA GLU A 706 -8.62 19.37 2.94
C GLU A 706 -7.59 18.46 2.25
N VAL A 707 -8.00 17.83 1.16
CA VAL A 707 -7.15 16.96 0.35
C VAL A 707 -7.56 16.99 -1.11
N GLU A 708 -6.57 17.15 -1.99
CA GLU A 708 -6.76 16.98 -3.43
C GLU A 708 -5.91 15.83 -3.96
N VAL A 709 -6.58 14.91 -4.67
CA VAL A 709 -5.97 13.79 -5.38
C VAL A 709 -6.30 13.92 -6.87
N VAL A 710 -5.32 14.30 -7.68
CA VAL A 710 -5.53 14.60 -9.11
C VAL A 710 -4.56 13.80 -9.97
N GLY A 711 -5.04 13.15 -11.03
CA GLY A 711 -4.18 12.29 -11.86
C GLY A 711 -3.80 11.02 -11.11
N TYR A 712 -4.77 10.15 -10.87
CA TYR A 712 -4.60 8.99 -9.98
C TYR A 712 -4.86 7.67 -10.69
N GLU A 713 -3.99 6.69 -10.49
CA GLU A 713 -4.21 5.30 -10.86
C GLU A 713 -4.23 4.42 -9.63
N SER A 714 -5.30 3.64 -9.47
CA SER A 714 -5.44 2.63 -8.42
C SER A 714 -5.78 1.30 -9.06
N HIS A 715 -5.02 0.25 -8.76
CA HIS A 715 -5.28 -1.09 -9.29
C HIS A 715 -5.18 -2.15 -8.18
N ASP A 716 -6.09 -3.11 -8.14
CA ASP A 716 -6.08 -4.22 -7.14
C ASP A 716 -5.99 -3.75 -5.68
N CYS A 717 -6.74 -2.70 -5.33
CA CYS A 717 -6.80 -2.15 -3.99
C CYS A 717 -8.08 -2.61 -3.26
N GLY A 718 -7.98 -2.91 -1.97
CA GLY A 718 -9.12 -3.13 -1.08
C GLY A 718 -10.11 -1.98 -1.16
N ARG A 719 -9.58 -0.76 -1.01
CA ARG A 719 -10.27 0.50 -1.34
C ARG A 719 -9.34 1.45 -2.06
N ALA A 720 -9.80 2.04 -3.16
CA ALA A 720 -8.96 2.96 -3.93
C ALA A 720 -8.59 4.23 -3.15
N GLY A 721 -9.50 4.74 -2.32
CA GLY A 721 -9.14 5.75 -1.32
C GLY A 721 -10.21 6.06 -0.27
N SER A 722 -9.76 6.55 0.88
CA SER A 722 -10.59 7.12 1.95
C SER A 722 -10.13 8.56 2.21
N LEU A 723 -10.91 9.53 1.74
CA LEU A 723 -10.54 10.94 1.78
C LEU A 723 -11.55 11.70 2.65
N PHE A 724 -11.05 12.34 3.71
CA PHE A 724 -11.85 13.06 4.68
C PHE A 724 -11.62 14.57 4.60
N GLY A 725 -12.53 15.34 5.21
CA GLY A 725 -12.54 16.80 5.12
C GLY A 725 -13.10 17.26 3.77
N LYS A 726 -12.59 18.39 3.26
CA LYS A 726 -12.85 18.85 1.89
C LYS A 726 -12.00 18.05 0.92
N ALA A 727 -12.58 17.02 0.32
CA ALA A 727 -11.89 16.07 -0.52
C ALA A 727 -12.25 16.26 -2.00
N TRP A 728 -11.25 16.28 -2.88
CA TRP A 728 -11.44 16.21 -4.31
C TRP A 728 -10.59 15.11 -4.94
N LEU A 729 -11.24 14.09 -5.50
CA LEU A 729 -10.58 13.09 -6.34
C LEU A 729 -10.96 13.34 -7.80
N SER A 730 -9.95 13.59 -8.65
CA SER A 730 -10.19 13.96 -10.04
C SER A 730 -9.21 13.34 -11.02
N ASN A 731 -9.70 13.10 -12.24
CA ASN A 731 -8.90 12.58 -13.34
C ASN A 731 -8.20 11.28 -12.91
N ALA A 732 -8.97 10.21 -12.78
CA ALA A 732 -8.48 8.95 -12.21
C ALA A 732 -8.94 7.71 -12.98
N ILE A 733 -8.13 6.66 -12.91
CA ILE A 733 -8.50 5.29 -13.27
C ILE A 733 -8.48 4.46 -11.98
N VAL A 734 -9.62 3.87 -11.66
CA VAL A 734 -9.77 2.97 -10.52
C VAL A 734 -10.17 1.59 -11.04
N ASN A 735 -9.24 0.65 -10.93
CA ASN A 735 -9.36 -0.69 -11.46
C ASN A 735 -9.50 -1.71 -10.32
N GLY A 736 -10.70 -2.28 -10.16
CA GLY A 736 -10.96 -3.27 -9.13
C GLY A 736 -10.12 -4.53 -9.32
N GLN A 737 -10.06 -5.08 -10.54
CA GLN A 737 -9.29 -6.28 -10.83
C GLN A 737 -8.44 -6.09 -12.10
N SER A 738 -7.12 -6.09 -11.94
CA SER A 738 -6.14 -6.06 -13.02
C SER A 738 -5.90 -7.44 -13.63
N GLY A 739 -5.10 -7.47 -14.70
CA GLY A 739 -4.60 -8.71 -15.29
C GLY A 739 -3.59 -9.49 -14.43
N ASN A 740 -3.21 -9.03 -13.24
CA ASN A 740 -2.30 -9.75 -12.35
C ASN A 740 -3.01 -10.94 -11.68
N PRO A 741 -2.70 -12.20 -12.06
CA PRO A 741 -3.38 -13.37 -11.52
C PRO A 741 -3.06 -13.65 -10.05
N LEU A 742 -2.01 -13.04 -9.48
CA LEU A 742 -1.66 -13.17 -8.06
C LEU A 742 -2.50 -12.27 -7.15
N SER A 743 -3.20 -11.28 -7.72
CA SER A 743 -4.09 -10.40 -6.96
C SER A 743 -5.51 -10.97 -6.78
N TYR A 744 -5.85 -12.04 -7.52
CA TYR A 744 -7.18 -12.63 -7.50
C TYR A 744 -7.31 -13.63 -6.36
N ASP A 745 -7.91 -13.19 -5.25
CA ASP A 745 -8.33 -14.05 -4.16
C ASP A 745 -9.70 -13.60 -3.64
N PRO A 746 -10.80 -14.24 -4.08
CA PRO A 746 -12.14 -13.89 -3.66
C PRO A 746 -12.46 -14.32 -2.21
N GLN A 747 -11.55 -14.99 -1.50
CA GLN A 747 -11.76 -15.31 -0.08
C GLN A 747 -11.16 -14.25 0.83
N ASN A 748 -10.00 -13.72 0.47
CA ASN A 748 -9.23 -12.83 1.34
C ASN A 748 -9.27 -11.36 0.91
N TYR A 749 -9.56 -11.07 -0.37
CA TYR A 749 -9.43 -9.72 -0.91
C TYR A 749 -10.74 -9.21 -1.53
N HIS A 750 -11.21 -8.07 -1.03
CA HIS A 750 -12.30 -7.28 -1.61
C HIS A 750 -11.75 -6.15 -2.48
N ARG A 751 -12.60 -5.52 -3.31
CA ARG A 751 -12.26 -4.44 -4.25
C ARG A 751 -13.33 -3.36 -4.25
N GLN A 752 -13.04 -2.25 -3.60
CA GLN A 752 -13.97 -1.12 -3.45
C GLN A 752 -13.39 0.14 -4.10
N GLY A 753 -14.24 0.90 -4.78
CA GLY A 753 -13.83 2.17 -5.38
C GLY A 753 -13.71 3.26 -4.32
N PHE A 754 -14.85 3.76 -3.87
CA PHE A 754 -14.92 4.87 -2.92
C PHE A 754 -16.04 4.67 -1.90
N MET A 755 -15.75 4.97 -0.63
CA MET A 755 -16.71 4.93 0.47
C MET A 755 -17.30 6.31 0.75
N MET A 756 -18.61 6.44 0.57
CA MET A 756 -19.38 7.59 0.98
C MET A 756 -19.55 7.55 2.51
N TYR A 757 -18.80 8.41 3.21
CA TYR A 757 -18.77 8.47 4.67
C TYR A 757 -20.01 9.17 5.25
N ASP A 758 -20.38 8.84 6.48
CA ASP A 758 -21.70 9.17 7.06
C ASP A 758 -21.79 10.54 7.74
N THR A 759 -20.69 11.28 7.91
CA THR A 759 -20.71 12.64 8.47
C THR A 759 -19.41 13.42 8.23
N LEU A 760 -19.46 14.75 8.34
CA LEU A 760 -18.29 15.65 8.47
C LEU A 760 -17.25 15.60 7.34
N VAL A 761 -17.67 15.18 6.14
CA VAL A 761 -16.84 15.25 4.92
C VAL A 761 -17.50 16.20 3.92
N GLN A 762 -16.75 16.66 2.92
CA GLN A 762 -17.28 17.32 1.73
C GLN A 762 -16.52 16.76 0.54
N THR A 763 -17.06 15.72 -0.08
CA THR A 763 -16.34 14.95 -1.09
C THR A 763 -16.84 15.26 -2.49
N ILE A 764 -15.91 15.53 -3.40
CA ILE A 764 -16.18 15.69 -4.83
C ILE A 764 -15.38 14.64 -5.61
N LEU A 765 -16.06 13.90 -6.49
CA LEU A 765 -15.45 12.92 -7.40
C LEU A 765 -15.72 13.31 -8.85
N THR A 766 -14.69 13.54 -9.66
CA THR A 766 -14.88 13.98 -11.06
C THR A 766 -13.94 13.33 -12.07
N ASN A 767 -14.41 13.03 -13.26
CA ASN A 767 -13.57 12.50 -14.36
C ASN A 767 -12.87 11.19 -13.98
N ILE A 768 -13.65 10.20 -13.51
CA ILE A 768 -13.10 8.92 -13.04
C ILE A 768 -13.61 7.79 -13.93
N ASN A 769 -12.70 6.93 -14.39
CA ASN A 769 -13.05 5.65 -14.99
C ASN A 769 -12.91 4.55 -13.94
N PHE A 770 -14.05 3.96 -13.53
CA PHE A 770 -14.06 2.75 -12.72
C PHE A 770 -14.13 1.54 -13.63
N ARG A 771 -13.29 0.54 -13.39
CA ARG A 771 -13.22 -0.64 -14.26
C ARG A 771 -13.00 -1.94 -13.53
N ASN A 772 -13.49 -3.03 -14.12
CA ASN A 772 -13.31 -4.41 -13.67
C ASN A 772 -13.72 -4.66 -12.20
N PHE A 773 -14.84 -4.09 -11.75
CA PHE A 773 -15.47 -4.44 -10.48
C PHE A 773 -16.35 -5.68 -10.71
N ILE A 774 -15.84 -6.83 -10.29
CA ILE A 774 -16.42 -8.16 -10.56
C ILE A 774 -16.99 -8.72 -9.27
N HIS A 775 -18.28 -9.08 -9.29
CA HIS A 775 -18.96 -9.71 -8.16
C HIS A 775 -18.15 -10.85 -7.53
N ASN A 776 -17.97 -10.80 -6.22
CA ASN A 776 -17.36 -11.88 -5.47
C ASN A 776 -18.43 -12.91 -5.06
N PRO A 777 -18.39 -14.16 -5.57
CA PRO A 777 -19.40 -15.17 -5.29
C PRO A 777 -19.40 -15.65 -3.83
N ASN A 778 -18.35 -15.36 -3.05
CA ASN A 778 -18.25 -15.75 -1.64
C ASN A 778 -18.68 -14.65 -0.67
N ASN A 779 -18.96 -13.43 -1.15
CA ASN A 779 -19.13 -12.29 -0.26
C ASN A 779 -20.55 -12.21 0.36
N PRO A 780 -20.61 -11.78 1.64
CA PRO A 780 -21.84 -11.46 2.37
C PRO A 780 -22.40 -10.08 1.89
N PRO A 781 -23.07 -9.20 2.67
CA PRO A 781 -23.96 -8.15 2.12
C PRO A 781 -23.34 -7.22 1.07
N ILE A 782 -24.19 -6.60 0.24
CA ILE A 782 -23.81 -5.88 -1.00
C ILE A 782 -22.77 -4.76 -0.81
N ASP A 783 -22.68 -4.19 0.39
CA ASP A 783 -21.71 -3.16 0.78
C ASP A 783 -20.30 -3.72 1.06
N GLU A 784 -20.15 -5.03 1.22
CA GLU A 784 -18.86 -5.73 1.34
C GLU A 784 -18.43 -6.40 0.02
N ASP A 785 -19.27 -6.39 -1.02
CA ASP A 785 -18.93 -6.88 -2.36
C ASP A 785 -17.93 -5.96 -3.07
N ASN A 786 -17.44 -6.41 -4.22
CA ASN A 786 -16.60 -5.65 -5.12
C ASN A 786 -17.42 -4.58 -5.85
N VAL A 787 -17.63 -3.43 -5.20
CA VAL A 787 -18.48 -2.33 -5.70
C VAL A 787 -17.73 -1.02 -5.91
N VAL A 788 -18.19 -0.21 -6.86
CA VAL A 788 -17.59 1.09 -7.16
C VAL A 788 -17.82 2.08 -6.02
N PHE A 789 -19.08 2.28 -5.64
CA PHE A 789 -19.46 3.12 -4.52
C PHE A 789 -19.99 2.24 -3.40
N MET A 790 -19.74 2.65 -2.17
CA MET A 790 -20.31 2.02 -0.99
C MET A 790 -20.73 3.06 0.02
N SER A 791 -21.76 2.76 0.80
CA SER A 791 -22.24 3.64 1.87
C SER A 791 -21.76 3.16 3.23
N LEU A 792 -21.20 4.04 4.05
CA LEU A 792 -21.02 3.77 5.48
C LEU A 792 -22.35 4.00 6.21
N THR A 793 -22.93 2.97 6.84
CA THR A 793 -24.30 3.07 7.41
C THR A 793 -24.46 2.48 8.81
N TYR A 794 -23.43 2.57 9.64
CA TYR A 794 -23.32 1.82 10.90
C TYR A 794 -23.90 2.49 12.16
N SER A 795 -24.39 3.74 12.12
CA SER A 795 -24.77 4.46 13.35
C SER A 795 -26.06 5.27 13.24
N ASP A 796 -26.71 5.54 14.39
CA ASP A 796 -27.80 6.51 14.50
C ASP A 796 -27.33 7.88 15.03
N LEU A 797 -26.07 7.98 15.45
CA LEU A 797 -25.46 9.22 15.93
C LEU A 797 -24.99 10.12 14.78
N TYR A 798 -24.40 9.53 13.73
CA TYR A 798 -23.82 10.25 12.60
C TYR A 798 -24.68 10.03 11.36
N LYS A 799 -25.41 11.07 10.91
CA LYS A 799 -26.37 10.98 9.79
C LYS A 799 -25.84 11.76 8.58
N PRO A 800 -25.71 11.14 7.38
CA PRO A 800 -25.16 11.78 6.19
C PRO A 800 -25.89 13.08 5.86
N GLN A 801 -25.14 14.14 5.60
CA GLN A 801 -25.69 15.40 5.09
C GLN A 801 -25.56 15.45 3.56
N GLY A 802 -25.91 16.55 2.91
CA GLY A 802 -25.70 16.72 1.46
C GLY A 802 -24.24 16.97 1.12
N ILE A 803 -23.37 16.00 1.40
CA ILE A 803 -21.91 16.18 1.53
C ILE A 803 -21.07 15.53 0.45
N SER A 804 -21.69 14.81 -0.47
CA SER A 804 -20.99 14.14 -1.57
C SER A 804 -21.57 14.53 -2.92
N GLY A 805 -20.69 14.89 -3.85
CA GLY A 805 -21.01 15.25 -5.22
C GLY A 805 -20.16 14.49 -6.23
N VAL A 806 -20.77 13.99 -7.30
CA VAL A 806 -20.04 13.28 -8.37
C VAL A 806 -20.41 13.83 -9.75
N SER A 807 -19.49 13.73 -10.71
CA SER A 807 -19.74 14.09 -12.12
C SER A 807 -18.74 13.42 -13.06
N ASN A 808 -19.11 13.22 -14.32
CA ASN A 808 -18.28 12.63 -15.37
C ASN A 808 -17.62 11.30 -14.96
N ILE A 809 -18.44 10.37 -14.46
CA ILE A 809 -18.05 9.00 -14.11
C ILE A 809 -18.27 8.08 -15.31
N THR A 810 -17.30 7.20 -15.56
CA THR A 810 -17.40 6.19 -16.62
C THR A 810 -17.11 4.80 -16.07
N TYR A 811 -17.72 3.80 -16.69
CA TYR A 811 -17.63 2.40 -16.27
C TYR A 811 -17.10 1.53 -17.41
N THR A 812 -16.02 0.78 -17.18
CA THR A 812 -15.46 -0.17 -18.15
C THR A 812 -15.50 -1.58 -17.57
N ASN A 813 -16.26 -2.49 -18.17
CA ASN A 813 -16.42 -3.86 -17.65
C ASN A 813 -16.88 -3.88 -16.17
N VAL A 814 -17.87 -3.05 -15.84
CA VAL A 814 -18.55 -3.03 -14.53
C VAL A 814 -20.02 -3.35 -14.78
N SER A 815 -20.51 -4.37 -14.09
CA SER A 815 -21.94 -4.69 -14.10
C SER A 815 -22.70 -3.57 -13.37
N PRO A 816 -23.90 -3.18 -13.83
CA PRO A 816 -24.71 -2.18 -13.13
C PRO A 816 -24.99 -2.54 -11.66
N ASN A 817 -25.06 -3.83 -11.31
CA ASN A 817 -25.25 -4.29 -9.93
C ASN A 817 -24.01 -4.06 -9.03
N GLN A 818 -22.86 -3.70 -9.60
CA GLN A 818 -21.60 -3.45 -8.90
C GLN A 818 -21.30 -1.95 -8.81
N ILE A 819 -22.24 -1.09 -9.20
CA ILE A 819 -22.06 0.37 -9.13
C ILE A 819 -22.15 0.87 -7.69
N LEU A 820 -23.14 0.42 -6.91
CA LEU A 820 -23.35 0.88 -5.55
C LEU A 820 -23.76 -0.28 -4.64
N GLY A 821 -23.00 -0.47 -3.56
CA GLY A 821 -23.39 -1.29 -2.41
C GLY A 821 -23.93 -0.42 -1.28
N HIS A 822 -25.26 -0.40 -1.11
CA HIS A 822 -25.92 0.24 0.03
C HIS A 822 -26.54 -0.80 0.95
N LEU A 823 -26.07 -0.86 2.20
CA LEU A 823 -26.65 -1.72 3.23
C LEU A 823 -27.90 -1.07 3.83
N ALA A 824 -29.05 -1.64 3.51
CA ALA A 824 -30.35 -1.23 4.04
C ALA A 824 -30.58 -1.88 5.42
N ILE A 825 -30.40 -1.09 6.47
CA ILE A 825 -30.53 -1.47 7.88
C ILE A 825 -31.21 -0.33 8.62
N ASP A 826 -31.89 -0.63 9.72
CA ASP A 826 -32.68 0.39 10.42
C ASP A 826 -31.80 1.22 11.37
N THR A 827 -30.99 2.11 10.79
CA THR A 827 -30.11 3.06 11.49
C THR A 827 -30.26 4.45 10.89
N GLY A 828 -29.94 5.50 11.66
CA GLY A 828 -29.93 6.87 11.14
C GLY A 828 -29.10 7.01 9.86
N SER A 829 -27.84 6.62 9.89
CA SER A 829 -26.95 6.68 8.73
C SER A 829 -27.47 5.94 7.49
N SER A 830 -28.06 4.74 7.65
CA SER A 830 -28.67 4.02 6.52
C SER A 830 -29.91 4.74 5.99
N ARG A 831 -30.82 5.15 6.88
CA ARG A 831 -32.05 5.89 6.54
C ARG A 831 -31.78 7.22 5.83
N TYR A 832 -30.70 7.89 6.18
CA TYR A 832 -30.36 9.23 5.69
C TYR A 832 -29.29 9.26 4.60
N PHE A 833 -28.79 8.11 4.14
CA PHE A 833 -27.82 8.03 3.06
C PHE A 833 -28.27 8.80 1.82
N ASN A 834 -27.39 9.66 1.27
CA ASN A 834 -27.65 10.42 0.06
C ASN A 834 -26.36 10.95 -0.59
N TYR A 835 -26.41 11.25 -1.90
CA TYR A 835 -25.42 12.07 -2.60
C TYR A 835 -26.01 12.66 -3.89
N ILE A 836 -25.32 13.65 -4.48
CA ILE A 836 -25.73 14.29 -5.73
C ILE A 836 -24.82 13.87 -6.89
N ASP A 837 -25.40 13.32 -7.95
CA ASP A 837 -24.76 13.07 -9.23
C ASP A 837 -25.14 14.21 -10.18
N TRP A 838 -24.19 15.11 -10.44
CA TRP A 838 -24.44 16.40 -11.08
C TRP A 838 -24.76 16.32 -12.57
N ASP A 839 -24.38 15.23 -13.22
CA ASP A 839 -24.60 15.00 -14.63
C ASP A 839 -25.28 13.66 -14.93
N GLY A 840 -25.61 12.85 -13.92
CA GLY A 840 -26.29 11.56 -14.09
C GLY A 840 -25.34 10.44 -14.49
N SER A 841 -24.02 10.67 -14.49
CA SER A 841 -23.04 9.70 -14.96
C SER A 841 -22.88 8.51 -14.02
N SER A 842 -22.92 8.72 -12.69
CA SER A 842 -22.78 7.63 -11.71
C SER A 842 -24.02 6.75 -11.60
N THR A 843 -25.19 7.26 -12.03
CA THR A 843 -26.48 6.58 -11.96
C THR A 843 -26.98 6.05 -13.30
N LEU A 844 -26.16 6.17 -14.36
CA LEU A 844 -26.52 5.81 -15.74
C LEU A 844 -27.75 6.59 -16.27
N LYS A 845 -27.88 7.86 -15.87
CA LYS A 845 -28.92 8.83 -16.27
C LYS A 845 -28.40 10.05 -17.04
N TYR A 846 -27.13 10.03 -17.42
CA TYR A 846 -26.49 11.08 -18.20
C TYR A 846 -27.34 11.55 -19.39
N PRO A 847 -27.45 12.87 -19.65
CA PRO A 847 -26.76 14.00 -19.00
C PRO A 847 -27.54 14.69 -17.87
N ASN A 848 -28.49 14.01 -17.21
CA ASN A 848 -29.37 14.65 -16.24
C ASN A 848 -28.85 14.54 -14.81
N LYS A 849 -28.79 15.66 -14.08
CA LYS A 849 -28.57 15.67 -12.61
C LYS A 849 -29.52 14.69 -11.93
N THR A 850 -29.01 13.90 -10.99
CA THR A 850 -29.79 12.99 -10.15
C THR A 850 -29.46 13.14 -8.67
N LEU A 851 -30.51 13.05 -7.84
CA LEU A 851 -30.39 12.88 -6.40
C LEU A 851 -30.50 11.38 -6.10
N VAL A 852 -29.52 10.87 -5.35
CA VAL A 852 -29.52 9.50 -4.83
C VAL A 852 -29.84 9.56 -3.34
N GLY A 853 -30.83 8.79 -2.91
CA GLY A 853 -31.25 8.69 -1.51
C GLY A 853 -31.41 7.23 -1.09
N SER A 854 -31.45 6.96 0.21
CA SER A 854 -31.49 5.61 0.79
C SER A 854 -32.69 4.76 0.38
N HIS A 855 -32.90 3.62 1.04
CA HIS A 855 -33.98 2.69 0.76
C HIS A 855 -35.39 3.13 1.18
N VAL A 856 -35.53 4.22 1.94
CA VAL A 856 -36.83 4.64 2.50
C VAL A 856 -37.60 5.53 1.54
N ASP A 857 -38.92 5.35 1.44
CA ASP A 857 -39.83 6.16 0.60
C ASP A 857 -39.79 7.67 0.89
N TRP A 858 -39.21 8.09 2.02
CA TRP A 858 -38.84 9.47 2.31
C TRP A 858 -38.05 10.14 1.17
N TRP A 859 -37.22 9.38 0.45
CA TRP A 859 -36.41 9.87 -0.66
C TRP A 859 -37.13 9.81 -2.02
N ASN A 860 -38.24 9.09 -2.11
CA ASN A 860 -39.14 9.18 -3.25
C ASN A 860 -39.88 10.52 -3.13
N HIS A 861 -39.40 11.57 -3.80
CA HIS A 861 -39.90 12.93 -3.63
C HIS A 861 -40.53 13.52 -4.92
N ASP A 862 -40.48 12.79 -6.03
CA ASP A 862 -40.99 13.22 -7.34
C ASP A 862 -41.42 11.98 -8.15
N ASN A 863 -42.37 12.13 -9.08
CA ASN A 863 -42.84 11.03 -9.92
C ASN A 863 -41.75 10.44 -10.84
N ASN A 864 -40.61 11.13 -11.01
CA ASN A 864 -39.46 10.63 -11.77
C ASN A 864 -38.46 9.83 -10.91
N CYS A 865 -38.70 9.70 -9.61
CA CYS A 865 -37.93 8.82 -8.74
C CYS A 865 -38.14 7.35 -9.12
N LYS A 866 -37.05 6.58 -9.17
CA LYS A 866 -37.09 5.14 -9.40
C LYS A 866 -36.45 4.43 -8.23
N TRP A 867 -37.17 3.44 -7.70
CA TRP A 867 -36.64 2.53 -6.68
C TRP A 867 -35.66 1.56 -7.32
N ASN A 868 -34.52 1.38 -6.65
CA ASN A 868 -33.54 0.34 -6.92
C ASN A 868 -33.19 0.15 -8.40
N PRO A 869 -32.92 1.22 -9.17
CA PRO A 869 -32.46 1.05 -10.55
C PRO A 869 -31.14 0.28 -10.52
N ASN A 870 -31.02 -0.75 -11.36
CA ASN A 870 -29.80 -1.57 -11.47
C ASN A 870 -29.35 -2.23 -10.16
N ASN A 871 -30.28 -2.56 -9.27
CA ASN A 871 -30.01 -3.24 -8.00
C ASN A 871 -29.08 -2.47 -7.02
N MET A 872 -29.05 -1.13 -7.12
CA MET A 872 -28.22 -0.25 -6.27
C MET A 872 -28.72 -0.08 -4.81
N GLY A 873 -29.91 -0.59 -4.46
CA GLY A 873 -30.50 -0.49 -3.12
C GLY A 873 -31.00 0.90 -2.72
N VAL A 874 -31.16 1.82 -3.68
CA VAL A 874 -31.41 3.25 -3.42
C VAL A 874 -32.53 3.83 -4.30
N TRP A 875 -33.09 4.95 -3.87
CA TRP A 875 -33.91 5.81 -4.73
C TRP A 875 -33.02 6.69 -5.61
N VAL A 876 -33.29 6.72 -6.92
CA VAL A 876 -32.65 7.65 -7.86
C VAL A 876 -33.70 8.55 -8.50
N CYS A 877 -33.57 9.85 -8.28
CA CYS A 877 -34.52 10.85 -8.77
C CYS A 877 -33.81 11.78 -9.75
N SER A 878 -34.23 11.78 -11.02
CA SER A 878 -33.83 12.82 -12.00
C SER A 878 -34.79 14.01 -11.83
N PRO A 879 -34.44 15.08 -11.10
CA PRO A 879 -35.42 16.10 -10.75
C PRO A 879 -35.76 16.90 -12.02
N LYS A 880 -37.04 16.92 -12.41
CA LYS A 880 -37.56 17.96 -13.34
C LYS A 880 -37.62 19.34 -12.67
N ARG A 881 -37.47 19.36 -11.34
CA ARG A 881 -37.45 20.53 -10.47
C ARG A 881 -35.99 20.84 -10.12
N PRO A 882 -35.31 21.72 -10.87
CA PRO A 882 -33.92 22.07 -10.60
C PRO A 882 -33.71 22.74 -9.23
N GLU A 883 -34.79 23.12 -8.55
CA GLU A 883 -34.78 23.79 -7.25
C GLU A 883 -34.68 22.86 -6.01
N ILE A 884 -34.58 21.53 -6.17
CA ILE A 884 -34.46 20.60 -5.02
C ILE A 884 -32.98 20.36 -4.69
N GLU A 885 -32.64 20.51 -3.41
CA GLU A 885 -31.33 20.24 -2.82
C GLU A 885 -31.48 19.41 -1.54
N ILE A 886 -30.37 18.98 -0.94
CA ILE A 886 -30.37 18.27 0.35
C ILE A 886 -30.38 19.28 1.50
N ALA A 887 -31.32 19.09 2.42
CA ALA A 887 -31.40 19.82 3.68
C ALA A 887 -31.16 18.87 4.87
N ASN A 888 -30.65 19.42 5.96
CA ASN A 888 -30.49 18.75 7.24
C ASN A 888 -30.90 19.70 8.38
N LEU A 889 -31.70 19.19 9.31
CA LEU A 889 -32.16 19.91 10.50
C LEU A 889 -31.87 19.08 11.75
N GLU A 890 -31.52 19.73 12.86
CA GLU A 890 -31.44 19.08 14.16
C GLU A 890 -32.60 19.52 15.04
N ILE A 891 -33.45 18.58 15.44
CA ILE A 891 -34.60 18.87 16.29
C ILE A 891 -34.23 18.48 17.72
N ILE A 892 -34.27 19.44 18.65
CA ILE A 892 -34.02 19.21 20.07
C ILE A 892 -35.32 19.41 20.83
N ILE A 893 -35.77 18.34 21.48
CA ILE A 893 -37.01 18.29 22.25
C ILE A 893 -36.67 17.77 23.64
N PRO A 894 -36.72 18.62 24.69
CA PRO A 894 -36.43 18.19 26.06
C PRO A 894 -37.26 16.96 26.45
N GLY A 895 -36.57 15.91 26.89
CA GLY A 895 -37.18 14.64 27.31
C GLY A 895 -37.65 13.70 26.20
N ILE A 896 -37.47 14.06 24.92
CA ILE A 896 -37.84 13.20 23.77
C ILE A 896 -36.67 13.02 22.79
N ILE A 897 -36.12 14.11 22.26
CA ILE A 897 -35.02 14.10 21.28
C ILE A 897 -33.88 14.96 21.82
N TYR A 898 -32.75 14.35 22.14
CA TYR A 898 -31.60 14.98 22.76
C TYR A 898 -30.32 14.17 22.46
N TYR A 899 -29.16 14.82 22.55
CA TYR A 899 -27.88 14.14 22.40
C TYR A 899 -27.63 13.21 23.60
N SER A 900 -27.87 11.90 23.44
CA SER A 900 -27.66 10.93 24.52
C SER A 900 -26.19 10.54 24.68
N GLY A 901 -25.37 10.70 23.64
CA GLY A 901 -23.96 10.31 23.62
C GLY A 901 -23.72 8.80 23.41
N ASP A 902 -24.76 8.02 23.13
CA ASP A 902 -24.66 6.58 22.89
C ASP A 902 -24.17 6.27 21.45
N TYR A 903 -23.05 5.54 21.34
CA TYR A 903 -22.45 5.10 20.08
C TYR A 903 -22.90 3.67 19.72
N GLY A 904 -23.47 3.45 18.51
CA GLY A 904 -23.64 2.10 17.92
C GLY A 904 -25.01 1.76 17.33
N PHE A 905 -25.11 0.58 16.68
CA PHE A 905 -26.36 -0.15 16.37
C PHE A 905 -27.05 -0.56 17.67
N PRO A 906 -28.38 -0.44 17.74
CA PRO A 906 -28.84 0.78 18.36
C PRO A 906 -29.35 0.55 19.78
N ALA A 907 -29.20 1.55 20.63
CA ALA A 907 -30.10 1.77 21.75
C ALA A 907 -31.37 2.51 21.24
N GLU A 908 -32.15 1.94 20.31
CA GLU A 908 -33.36 2.65 19.84
C GLU A 908 -34.43 2.68 20.92
N SER A 909 -34.89 3.89 21.22
CA SER A 909 -36.31 4.14 21.44
C SER A 909 -36.76 5.04 20.29
N VAL A 910 -37.36 4.45 19.26
CA VAL A 910 -38.12 5.21 18.25
C VAL A 910 -39.13 6.06 19.01
N VAL A 911 -39.15 7.36 18.72
CA VAL A 911 -40.00 8.34 19.43
C VAL A 911 -41.09 8.95 18.54
N GLY A 912 -41.08 8.61 17.24
CA GLY A 912 -42.04 9.10 16.28
C GLY A 912 -41.61 8.88 14.84
N THR A 913 -42.24 9.65 13.93
CA THR A 913 -41.98 9.60 12.49
C THR A 913 -41.96 10.99 11.86
N PHE A 914 -41.11 11.17 10.85
CA PHE A 914 -41.27 12.22 9.86
C PHE A 914 -42.12 11.72 8.69
N SER A 915 -42.95 12.59 8.14
CA SER A 915 -43.70 12.33 6.90
C SER A 915 -43.50 13.47 5.91
N LEU A 916 -43.25 13.11 4.65
CA LEU A 916 -43.07 14.08 3.58
C LEU A 916 -44.44 14.57 3.07
N PHE A 917 -44.57 15.86 2.79
CA PHE A 917 -45.75 16.44 2.14
C PHE A 917 -45.38 17.60 1.22
N GLY A 918 -46.23 17.91 0.24
CA GLY A 918 -45.99 19.00 -0.70
C GLY A 918 -46.36 18.65 -2.13
N ASN A 919 -45.85 19.44 -3.07
CA ASN A 919 -46.23 19.32 -4.47
C ASN A 919 -45.79 17.96 -5.05
N GLY A 920 -46.75 17.14 -5.49
CA GLY A 920 -46.50 15.81 -6.08
C GLY A 920 -46.49 14.66 -5.08
N ILE A 921 -46.73 14.92 -3.78
CA ILE A 921 -46.89 13.88 -2.75
C ILE A 921 -48.39 13.75 -2.45
N THR A 922 -48.93 12.55 -2.67
CA THR A 922 -50.37 12.25 -2.48
C THR A 922 -50.60 11.08 -1.52
N ASP A 923 -49.53 10.54 -0.96
CA ASP A 923 -49.46 9.31 -0.20
C ASP A 923 -48.45 9.44 0.95
N ARG A 924 -48.66 8.69 2.03
CA ARG A 924 -47.92 8.87 3.30
C ARG A 924 -46.54 8.22 3.26
N ARG A 925 -45.53 8.99 2.86
CA ARG A 925 -44.10 8.58 2.83
C ARG A 925 -43.44 8.92 4.16
N GLN A 926 -43.15 7.90 4.98
CA GLN A 926 -42.71 8.07 6.36
C GLN A 926 -41.29 7.57 6.60
N LEU A 927 -40.69 8.11 7.66
CA LEU A 927 -39.38 7.74 8.16
C LEU A 927 -39.40 7.76 9.69
N GLN A 928 -38.78 6.79 10.33
CA GLN A 928 -38.67 6.74 11.79
C GLN A 928 -37.70 7.78 12.35
N VAL A 929 -38.01 8.29 13.55
CA VAL A 929 -37.19 9.24 14.30
C VAL A 929 -36.85 8.64 15.66
N THR A 930 -35.61 8.80 16.06
CA THR A 930 -35.04 8.29 17.31
C THR A 930 -34.78 9.42 18.30
N LYS A 931 -34.30 9.07 19.50
CA LYS A 931 -33.87 10.05 20.50
C LYS A 931 -32.69 10.92 20.03
N ASN A 932 -31.84 10.43 19.11
CA ASN A 932 -30.72 11.24 18.60
C ASN A 932 -31.24 12.31 17.63
N PRO A 933 -30.81 13.57 17.80
CA PRO A 933 -31.17 14.65 16.89
C PRO A 933 -30.58 14.42 15.49
N GLN A 934 -30.97 15.27 14.54
CA GLN A 934 -30.69 15.22 13.09
C GLN A 934 -31.67 14.41 12.24
N VAL A 935 -32.08 15.05 11.15
CA VAL A 935 -32.89 14.49 10.05
C VAL A 935 -32.37 15.10 8.74
N THR A 936 -32.08 14.25 7.76
CA THR A 936 -31.69 14.67 6.40
C THR A 936 -32.82 14.38 5.43
N GLY A 937 -33.04 15.24 4.46
CA GLY A 937 -34.04 15.01 3.42
C GLY A 937 -33.97 16.05 2.31
N VAL A 938 -35.04 16.10 1.54
CA VAL A 938 -35.16 17.00 0.38
C VAL A 938 -35.67 18.38 0.79
N SER A 939 -35.04 19.42 0.26
CA SER A 939 -35.48 20.81 0.41
C SER A 939 -36.69 21.12 -0.48
N ASN A 940 -37.26 22.31 -0.28
CA ASN A 940 -38.44 22.86 -0.94
C ASN A 940 -39.69 21.98 -0.81
N MET A 941 -39.78 21.29 0.34
CA MET A 941 -40.82 20.33 0.70
C MET A 941 -41.27 20.54 2.15
N GLY A 942 -42.38 19.91 2.52
CA GLY A 942 -42.90 19.88 3.88
C GLY A 942 -42.44 18.64 4.64
N TRP A 943 -41.91 18.84 5.85
CA TRP A 943 -41.48 17.80 6.77
C TRP A 943 -42.37 17.85 8.00
N TYR A 944 -43.25 16.85 8.14
CA TYR A 944 -44.19 16.76 9.25
C TYR A 944 -43.67 15.78 10.30
N LEU A 945 -43.41 16.26 11.52
CA LEU A 945 -43.00 15.44 12.66
C LEU A 945 -44.23 15.02 13.47
N ASN A 946 -44.37 13.71 13.68
CA ASN A 946 -45.35 13.12 14.58
C ASN A 946 -44.64 12.32 15.66
N LEU A 947 -44.75 12.75 16.92
CA LEU A 947 -44.18 12.06 18.08
C LEU A 947 -45.23 11.21 18.78
N ASP A 948 -44.81 10.06 19.30
CA ASP A 948 -45.71 9.10 19.95
C ASP A 948 -46.31 9.65 21.26
N GLN A 949 -45.56 10.54 21.91
CA GLN A 949 -45.95 11.15 23.19
C GLN A 949 -46.81 12.42 23.03
N GLY A 950 -46.93 12.96 21.81
CA GLY A 950 -47.61 14.23 21.53
C GLY A 950 -46.64 15.36 21.17
N SER A 951 -47.17 16.52 20.75
CA SER A 951 -46.36 17.62 20.22
C SER A 951 -45.74 18.46 21.34
N PRO A 952 -44.46 18.86 21.25
CA PRO A 952 -43.76 19.51 22.35
C PRO A 952 -44.30 20.90 22.67
N VAL A 953 -44.36 21.24 23.97
CA VAL A 953 -44.60 22.62 24.43
C VAL A 953 -43.43 23.52 24.06
N ASN A 954 -42.19 23.04 24.25
CA ASN A 954 -40.96 23.75 23.90
C ASN A 954 -40.04 22.85 23.07
N HIS A 955 -39.50 23.37 21.98
CA HIS A 955 -38.45 22.71 21.22
C HIS A 955 -37.66 23.69 20.37
N THR A 956 -36.50 23.24 19.91
CA THR A 956 -35.58 24.00 19.06
C THR A 956 -35.32 23.24 17.77
N VAL A 957 -35.28 23.97 16.65
CA VAL A 957 -34.86 23.46 15.34
C VAL A 957 -33.57 24.17 14.96
N HIS A 958 -32.44 23.47 15.04
CA HIS A 958 -31.16 23.97 14.54
C HIS A 958 -31.12 23.77 13.02
N VAL A 959 -30.77 24.83 12.31
CA VAL A 959 -30.60 24.81 10.86
C VAL A 959 -29.17 24.38 10.56
N PHE A 960 -28.97 23.06 10.46
CA PHE A 960 -27.64 22.51 10.25
C PHE A 960 -27.16 22.73 8.80
N GLN A 961 -28.02 22.45 7.83
CA GLN A 961 -27.78 22.72 6.42
C GLN A 961 -29.10 22.96 5.69
N VAL A 962 -29.40 24.21 5.35
CA VAL A 962 -30.45 24.56 4.37
C VAL A 962 -29.79 25.48 3.34
N PRO A 963 -29.46 24.99 2.13
CA PRO A 963 -28.69 25.78 1.17
C PRO A 963 -29.36 27.11 0.82
N TYR A 964 -28.55 28.13 0.52
CA TYR A 964 -29.05 29.45 0.13
C TYR A 964 -30.07 29.36 -1.01
N GLY A 965 -31.23 29.98 -0.83
CA GLY A 965 -32.33 29.94 -1.80
C GLY A 965 -33.29 28.76 -1.64
N HIS A 966 -32.99 27.82 -0.74
CA HIS A 966 -33.83 26.66 -0.43
C HIS A 966 -34.50 26.78 0.94
N TRP A 967 -35.49 25.93 1.21
CA TRP A 967 -36.27 25.98 2.45
C TRP A 967 -36.87 24.63 2.83
N VAL A 968 -37.28 24.46 4.08
CA VAL A 968 -38.09 23.31 4.54
C VAL A 968 -39.33 23.85 5.27
N ILE A 969 -40.52 23.33 4.97
CA ILE A 969 -41.70 23.61 5.80
C ILE A 969 -41.78 22.57 6.90
N TYR A 970 -41.33 22.94 8.10
CA TYR A 970 -41.42 22.11 9.28
C TYR A 970 -42.82 22.21 9.88
N SER A 971 -43.43 21.07 10.24
CA SER A 971 -44.81 21.01 10.70
C SER A 971 -45.06 19.97 11.79
N LEU A 972 -45.99 20.27 12.71
CA LEU A 972 -46.49 19.37 13.77
C LEU A 972 -47.96 19.66 14.04
N SER A 973 -48.71 18.65 14.50
CA SER A 973 -50.10 18.83 14.92
C SER A 973 -50.21 19.44 16.31
N TYR A 974 -51.08 20.42 16.50
CA TYR A 974 -51.39 21.02 17.80
C TYR A 974 -52.91 21.17 17.96
N PRO A 975 -53.45 21.11 19.18
CA PRO A 975 -54.88 21.31 19.41
C PRO A 975 -55.32 22.72 19.02
N ALA A 976 -56.57 22.84 18.54
CA ALA A 976 -57.18 24.13 18.20
C ALA A 976 -57.13 25.10 19.39
N GLY A 977 -56.88 26.39 19.12
CA GLY A 977 -56.69 27.41 20.15
C GLY A 977 -55.26 27.52 20.71
N THR A 978 -54.31 26.68 20.25
CA THR A 978 -52.88 26.85 20.58
C THR A 978 -52.35 28.16 19.96
N THR A 979 -51.55 28.90 20.72
CA THR A 979 -50.81 30.08 20.22
C THR A 979 -49.30 29.84 20.32
N PHE A 980 -48.50 30.51 19.50
CA PHE A 980 -47.06 30.25 19.41
C PHE A 980 -46.24 31.51 19.62
N ASN A 981 -45.20 31.40 20.44
CA ASN A 981 -44.12 32.37 20.51
C ASN A 981 -42.89 31.74 19.87
N ILE A 982 -42.49 32.28 18.72
CA ILE A 982 -41.41 31.72 17.90
C ILE A 982 -40.39 32.83 17.62
N SER A 983 -39.11 32.52 17.81
CA SER A 983 -38.01 33.42 17.47
C SER A 983 -36.84 32.66 16.86
N THR A 984 -36.07 33.33 16.03
CA THR A 984 -34.76 32.83 15.62
C THR A 984 -33.69 33.24 16.63
N ASN A 985 -32.61 32.47 16.71
CA ASN A 985 -31.41 32.81 17.47
C ASN A 985 -30.16 32.39 16.67
N HIS A 986 -29.10 33.18 16.75
CA HIS A 986 -27.82 32.90 16.12
C HIS A 986 -26.71 33.32 17.08
N HIS A 987 -25.96 32.35 17.57
CA HIS A 987 -25.05 32.54 18.70
C HIS A 987 -23.91 33.54 18.43
N ARG A 988 -23.44 33.63 17.18
CA ARG A 988 -22.37 34.58 16.81
C ARG A 988 -22.84 35.95 16.31
N ASN A 989 -24.13 36.09 15.97
CA ASN A 989 -24.62 37.30 15.31
C ASN A 989 -26.09 37.55 15.66
N SER A 990 -26.29 38.39 16.68
CA SER A 990 -27.62 38.73 17.20
C SER A 990 -28.51 39.48 16.20
N SER A 991 -27.99 39.96 15.06
CA SER A 991 -28.84 40.58 14.02
C SER A 991 -29.84 39.59 13.42
N PHE A 992 -29.54 38.28 13.49
CA PHE A 992 -30.46 37.22 13.07
C PHE A 992 -31.40 36.76 14.19
N ASN A 993 -31.36 37.36 15.39
CA ASN A 993 -32.28 37.05 16.48
C ASN A 993 -33.55 37.86 16.31
N GLN A 994 -34.54 37.28 15.62
CA GLN A 994 -35.73 37.99 15.16
C GLN A 994 -37.01 37.24 15.57
N PRO A 995 -38.12 37.95 15.83
CA PRO A 995 -39.41 37.30 16.05
C PRO A 995 -39.93 36.69 14.74
N VAL A 996 -40.46 35.47 14.82
CA VAL A 996 -41.13 34.79 13.71
C VAL A 996 -42.65 35.00 13.87
N THR A 997 -43.26 35.64 12.88
CA THR A 997 -44.62 36.22 13.03
C THR A 997 -45.68 35.43 12.26
N GLN A 998 -46.91 35.37 12.79
CA GLN A 998 -48.00 34.62 12.17
C GLN A 998 -48.47 35.26 10.85
N VAL A 999 -48.81 34.44 9.86
CA VAL A 999 -49.55 34.82 8.64
C VAL A 999 -50.88 34.08 8.56
N ASN A 1000 -51.78 34.51 7.68
CA ASN A 1000 -53.16 34.02 7.64
C ASN A 1000 -53.39 32.84 6.67
N SER A 1001 -52.36 32.37 5.95
CA SER A 1001 -52.49 31.23 5.04
C SER A 1001 -51.15 30.53 4.79
N LEU A 1002 -51.19 29.25 4.42
CA LEU A 1002 -50.01 28.50 4.01
C LEU A 1002 -49.34 29.12 2.76
N SER A 1003 -50.12 29.66 1.82
CA SER A 1003 -49.60 30.36 0.65
C SER A 1003 -48.76 31.59 1.02
N ALA A 1004 -49.23 32.38 2.00
CA ALA A 1004 -48.46 33.51 2.52
C ALA A 1004 -47.18 33.05 3.24
N LEU A 1005 -47.22 31.91 3.95
CA LEU A 1005 -46.05 31.33 4.60
C LEU A 1005 -45.00 30.90 3.56
N ARG A 1006 -45.44 30.23 2.48
CA ARG A 1006 -44.56 29.77 1.40
C ARG A 1006 -43.80 30.91 0.73
N LEU A 1007 -44.42 32.08 0.59
CA LEU A 1007 -43.78 33.31 0.07
C LEU A 1007 -42.93 34.05 1.11
N GLY A 1008 -42.95 33.62 2.37
CA GLY A 1008 -42.19 34.22 3.46
C GLY A 1008 -40.67 34.01 3.34
N ASN A 1009 -39.92 34.79 4.10
CA ASN A 1009 -38.45 34.85 4.11
C ASN A 1009 -37.80 34.07 5.25
N GLY A 1010 -38.52 33.15 5.88
CA GLY A 1010 -38.04 32.43 7.07
C GLY A 1010 -38.46 33.04 8.40
N LEU A 1011 -39.05 34.25 8.43
CA LEU A 1011 -39.51 34.92 9.66
C LEU A 1011 -41.04 34.90 9.82
N LYS A 1012 -41.69 33.88 9.25
CA LYS A 1012 -43.14 33.72 9.25
C LYS A 1012 -43.53 32.30 9.68
N TYR A 1013 -44.68 32.16 10.34
CA TYR A 1013 -45.33 30.88 10.63
C TYR A 1013 -46.83 30.93 10.32
N PHE A 1014 -47.47 29.78 10.11
CA PHE A 1014 -48.92 29.66 9.92
C PHE A 1014 -49.45 28.55 10.82
N PHE A 1015 -50.63 28.76 11.42
CA PHE A 1015 -51.35 27.74 12.17
C PHE A 1015 -52.78 27.68 11.67
N ASP A 1016 -53.19 26.54 11.11
CA ASP A 1016 -54.52 26.32 10.53
C ASP A 1016 -55.56 25.82 11.56
N GLN A 1017 -55.25 25.96 12.85
CA GLN A 1017 -55.98 25.38 13.99
C GLN A 1017 -55.81 23.87 14.17
N LYS A 1018 -54.96 23.21 13.37
CA LYS A 1018 -54.66 21.78 13.49
C LYS A 1018 -53.16 21.51 13.42
N ASN A 1019 -52.45 22.17 12.52
CA ASN A 1019 -51.04 21.99 12.22
C ASN A 1019 -50.32 23.34 12.26
N LEU A 1020 -49.20 23.37 12.98
CA LEU A 1020 -48.23 24.45 12.89
C LEU A 1020 -47.39 24.25 11.64
N PHE A 1021 -47.12 25.33 10.92
CA PHE A 1021 -46.22 25.36 9.77
C PHE A 1021 -45.20 26.49 9.97
N ILE A 1022 -43.92 26.15 9.86
CA ILE A 1022 -42.82 27.11 9.89
C ILE A 1022 -42.00 26.90 8.63
N LYS A 1023 -41.75 27.97 7.88
CA LYS A 1023 -40.82 27.93 6.74
C LYS A 1023 -39.42 28.15 7.29
N ILE A 1024 -38.66 27.08 7.44
CA ILE A 1024 -37.27 27.08 7.87
C ILE A 1024 -36.39 27.48 6.68
N VAL A 1025 -35.62 28.55 6.86
CA VAL A 1025 -34.63 29.07 5.91
C VAL A 1025 -33.40 29.45 6.72
N ASP A 1026 -32.21 29.17 6.22
CA ASP A 1026 -31.03 29.78 6.81
C ASP A 1026 -30.91 31.25 6.36
N ILE A 1027 -31.47 32.15 7.16
CA ILE A 1027 -31.45 33.59 6.90
C ILE A 1027 -30.06 34.23 7.08
N SER A 1028 -29.08 33.46 7.58
CA SER A 1028 -27.71 33.93 7.73
C SER A 1028 -26.90 33.81 6.43
N LEU A 1029 -27.35 32.97 5.50
CA LEU A 1029 -26.70 32.74 4.22
C LEU A 1029 -27.04 33.83 3.18
N THR A 1030 -26.06 34.12 2.33
CA THR A 1030 -26.11 35.17 1.30
C THR A 1030 -25.91 34.64 -0.12
N GLY A 1031 -25.55 33.37 -0.27
CA GLY A 1031 -25.15 32.75 -1.53
C GLY A 1031 -23.68 32.97 -1.88
N ALA A 1032 -22.85 33.34 -0.90
CA ALA A 1032 -21.43 33.60 -1.10
C ALA A 1032 -20.64 32.31 -1.42
N ALA A 1033 -19.50 32.45 -2.11
CA ALA A 1033 -18.62 31.32 -2.45
C ALA A 1033 -18.02 30.62 -1.22
N THR A 1034 -18.05 31.26 -0.05
CA THR A 1034 -17.62 30.67 1.23
C THR A 1034 -18.66 29.72 1.83
N GLU A 1035 -19.85 29.60 1.24
CA GLU A 1035 -20.96 28.78 1.73
C GLU A 1035 -20.99 27.38 1.09
N TYR A 1036 -20.07 27.10 0.17
CA TYR A 1036 -19.96 25.80 -0.49
C TYR A 1036 -18.51 25.46 -0.86
N TYR A 1037 -18.25 24.18 -1.05
CA TYR A 1037 -17.04 23.65 -1.68
C TYR A 1037 -17.36 23.31 -3.14
N GLU A 1038 -16.56 23.84 -4.07
CA GLU A 1038 -16.75 23.63 -5.51
C GLU A 1038 -15.45 23.24 -6.19
N ARG A 1039 -15.51 22.17 -6.97
CA ARG A 1039 -14.42 21.63 -7.81
C ARG A 1039 -14.99 20.93 -9.03
N GLY A 1040 -14.33 21.05 -10.18
CA GLY A 1040 -14.74 20.35 -11.40
C GLY A 1040 -16.18 20.60 -11.87
N GLY A 1041 -16.78 21.75 -11.51
CA GLY A 1041 -18.19 22.07 -11.81
C GLY A 1041 -19.22 21.39 -10.90
N VAL A 1042 -18.76 20.70 -9.86
CA VAL A 1042 -19.59 20.06 -8.81
C VAL A 1042 -19.56 20.93 -7.57
N ARG A 1043 -20.73 21.13 -6.95
CA ARG A 1043 -20.88 21.88 -5.70
C ARG A 1043 -21.42 21.00 -4.59
N VAL A 1044 -20.84 21.14 -3.40
CA VAL A 1044 -21.30 20.57 -2.14
C VAL A 1044 -21.42 21.71 -1.14
N TYR A 1045 -22.56 21.85 -0.47
CA TYR A 1045 -22.78 22.96 0.46
C TYR A 1045 -22.07 22.72 1.78
N ASN A 1046 -21.67 23.80 2.45
CA ASN A 1046 -21.00 23.69 3.74
C ASN A 1046 -22.00 23.25 4.81
N SER A 1047 -21.56 22.27 5.60
CA SER A 1047 -22.14 21.93 6.90
C SER A 1047 -21.28 22.56 7.99
N ASN A 1048 -21.87 22.89 9.15
CA ASN A 1048 -21.10 23.36 10.30
C ASN A 1048 -20.07 22.29 10.71
N LEU A 1049 -18.78 22.65 10.75
CA LEU A 1049 -17.67 21.73 11.07
C LEU A 1049 -17.64 21.38 12.58
N PRO A 1050 -16.88 20.34 13.00
CA PRO A 1050 -16.84 19.91 14.40
C PRO A 1050 -16.43 21.02 15.35
N GLY A 1051 -17.22 21.23 16.40
CA GLY A 1051 -17.02 22.29 17.40
C GLY A 1051 -17.85 23.55 17.17
N GLU A 1052 -18.53 23.67 16.02
CA GLU A 1052 -19.47 24.76 15.72
C GLU A 1052 -20.94 24.32 15.67
N TYR A 1053 -21.24 23.08 16.06
CA TYR A 1053 -22.59 22.46 16.04
C TYR A 1053 -23.72 23.38 16.56
N PHE A 1054 -23.44 24.13 17.63
CA PHE A 1054 -24.40 25.02 18.29
C PHE A 1054 -24.18 26.50 18.00
N LEU A 1055 -23.52 26.86 16.88
CA LEU A 1055 -23.17 28.25 16.58
C LEU A 1055 -23.92 28.84 15.39
N GLY A 1056 -24.67 28.00 14.66
CA GLY A 1056 -25.52 28.39 13.53
C GLY A 1056 -26.88 28.97 13.94
N LEU A 1057 -27.75 29.15 12.94
CA LEU A 1057 -29.11 29.64 13.12
C LEU A 1057 -30.01 28.56 13.73
N GLU A 1058 -30.82 28.92 14.72
CA GLU A 1058 -31.86 28.06 15.30
C GLU A 1058 -33.21 28.77 15.35
N TYR A 1059 -34.28 27.98 15.32
CA TYR A 1059 -35.65 28.42 15.59
C TYR A 1059 -36.08 27.88 16.95
N ASN A 1060 -36.46 28.77 17.85
CA ASN A 1060 -36.97 28.45 19.17
C ASN A 1060 -38.49 28.56 19.16
N ILE A 1061 -39.18 27.47 19.51
CA ILE A 1061 -40.65 27.36 19.44
C ILE A 1061 -41.20 27.09 20.83
N VAL A 1062 -42.09 27.97 21.29
CA VAL A 1062 -42.88 27.82 22.51
C VAL A 1062 -44.37 27.82 22.14
N ALA A 1063 -45.05 26.72 22.42
CA ALA A 1063 -46.47 26.52 22.17
C ALA A 1063 -47.29 26.70 23.47
N ASN A 1064 -48.21 27.65 23.49
CA ASN A 1064 -49.15 27.85 24.59
C ASN A 1064 -50.44 27.09 24.28
N CYS A 1065 -50.47 25.82 24.66
CA CYS A 1065 -51.61 24.93 24.41
C CYS A 1065 -52.73 25.12 25.44
N PRO A 1066 -54.00 24.79 25.11
CA PRO A 1066 -55.08 24.75 26.08
C PRO A 1066 -54.72 23.86 27.28
N PRO A 1067 -54.93 24.31 28.54
CA PRO A 1067 -54.45 23.59 29.72
C PRO A 1067 -54.89 22.12 29.83
N SER A 1068 -56.09 21.80 29.33
CA SER A 1068 -56.63 20.42 29.32
C SER A 1068 -55.93 19.47 28.35
N THR A 1069 -55.06 19.99 27.48
CA THR A 1069 -54.33 19.20 26.47
C THR A 1069 -52.85 19.02 26.83
N VAL A 1070 -52.36 19.66 27.89
CA VAL A 1070 -50.96 19.60 28.28
C VAL A 1070 -50.72 18.38 29.18
N ALA A 1071 -49.74 17.56 28.82
CA ALA A 1071 -49.28 16.42 29.62
C ALA A 1071 -47.77 16.56 29.94
N PRO A 1072 -47.34 16.27 31.18
CA PRO A 1072 -45.92 16.28 31.53
C PRO A 1072 -45.19 15.05 30.97
N LEU A 1073 -43.91 15.21 30.63
CA LEU A 1073 -43.04 14.11 30.22
C LEU A 1073 -42.26 13.54 31.41
N PRO A 1074 -42.01 12.21 31.46
CA PRO A 1074 -41.24 11.58 32.53
C PRO A 1074 -39.78 12.06 32.65
N GLU A 1075 -39.14 12.33 31.51
CA GLU A 1075 -37.72 12.75 31.41
C GLU A 1075 -37.56 14.29 31.43
N GLY A 1076 -38.63 15.01 31.81
CA GLY A 1076 -38.67 16.48 31.84
C GLY A 1076 -39.27 17.10 30.57
N GLY A 1077 -39.95 18.24 30.73
CA GLY A 1077 -40.70 18.90 29.64
C GLY A 1077 -42.19 18.59 29.66
N SER A 1078 -42.90 19.02 28.61
CA SER A 1078 -44.34 18.81 28.46
C SER A 1078 -44.73 18.76 26.98
N VAL A 1079 -45.82 18.07 26.69
CA VAL A 1079 -46.39 17.88 25.36
C VAL A 1079 -47.85 18.31 25.34
N CYS A 1080 -48.34 18.63 24.16
CA CYS A 1080 -49.72 18.92 23.86
C CYS A 1080 -50.31 17.71 23.12
N THR A 1081 -51.34 17.12 23.72
CA THR A 1081 -52.10 16.04 23.09
C THR A 1081 -52.84 16.58 21.88
N ALA A 1082 -52.46 16.12 20.70
CA ALA A 1082 -53.07 16.48 19.42
C ALA A 1082 -53.37 15.21 18.62
N THR A 1083 -54.41 15.25 17.80
CA THR A 1083 -54.65 14.18 16.83
C THR A 1083 -53.59 14.26 15.73
N ASN A 1084 -52.90 13.15 15.46
CA ASN A 1084 -51.97 13.04 14.34
C ASN A 1084 -52.72 13.30 13.03
N GLN A 1085 -52.52 14.49 12.45
CA GLN A 1085 -53.18 14.89 11.21
C GLN A 1085 -52.16 15.46 10.22
N LEU A 1086 -51.68 14.58 9.34
CA LEU A 1086 -50.72 14.95 8.31
C LEU A 1086 -51.25 16.10 7.43
N PRO A 1087 -50.48 17.19 7.22
CA PRO A 1087 -50.94 18.32 6.42
C PRO A 1087 -51.22 17.97 4.96
N TYR A 1088 -52.36 18.49 4.46
CA TYR A 1088 -52.73 18.47 3.04
C TYR A 1088 -52.68 17.09 2.38
N TYR A 1089 -53.48 16.18 2.95
CA TYR A 1089 -53.99 14.97 2.28
C TYR A 1089 -55.43 15.21 1.85
#